data_AF-A0AAV6CAB0-F1
#
_entry.id   AF-A0AAV6CAB0-F1
#
_cell.length_a   1.000
_cell.length_b   1.000
_cell.length_c   1.000
_cell.angle_alpha   90.00
_cell.angle_beta   90.00
_cell.angle_gamma   90.00
#
_symmetry.space_group_name_H-M   'P 1'
#
loop_
_entity.id
_entity.type
_entity.pdbx_description
1 polymer ?
#
loop_
_entity_poly.entity_id
_entity_poly.type
_entity_poly.pdbx_seq_one_letter_code
_entity_poly.pdbx_strand_id
1 'polypeptide(L)'
;MEERKPIFYDERRRRWRHLRWILELTAVVLAVILIVFTASVLHRVNLPVGAQLAAGRPGLRPFLTAAPKPKPPIKRLGRRRRVSQLGVETPPASYDPLRAAFYVSDDATSFASLQEHYKDIDLVIPDTLYSDSADGSLTAQNDAKLTEWMSTLGPDKIPTMPLLQNTDGTNWKIPETIAMLANPRARQNLVQNLVQYALDRNNLGLVADFEEIPPSSQKNFSDFIGELAARLHGAGLKLMVALPAGDWDYDYAGIARVSDAIIVMDYDQSSQYTESGPIAAQDWYVARLQAILKVVPAQKIVAGVANYAYDWTEPFNKAKPKPAAVENFQEAVVTASESDASIEFDSDSLNPHFSYYDEHNKVHNVWMLDAVTAYNELRAAERLGVQGTALWRLGMEDDSLWAIWDVTRPDDAARARLQDIPPGFDLILEGNGDIWNKITTPQPGSRTFDFDADSNLITDETYDVLPMSYRIFQVGAQPHKIALSFDDGPDPRNTPKILDILKAKHAPATFFVIGEEANQSLDLLRREYDEGHEIGNHTYTHPAFVPGVSRTQIELELNLNERLLASTLGIKTLMFRPPYGIDHQPETADEVELLPIPLSMGYMIVGSQIDPHDWGEVGGVAPPAPQEIVDRVLQQVRAGKGNIVLMHDGGGDRSHTIAALPMVIDQLRAAGYELVPVSELVGESRAQVMPQLSFRERLVARADGLIFTMVEFLRNGIATIFVLGIMLVSLRALIVGLLALIEKLRPSPLDHPGYAPPVSVLIPAYNEEAGIVATVRSALASDYAPLEVIVVNDGSVDRTGELLDDNFGFNPRVRIIHQPNRGKAVALGHALAEAKSVVVVTIDADTHIEPDAVGRLVRHFAEDHVGAVAGNVKVGNRNRWITRWQALEYVTSQNMEKRAFDLLNCIPVVPGALSAWRTDAIRAAGGFTADTVAEDTDLTIAIRRAGWAIRYDEDAIGWTEAPETPGQLVRQRFRWTFGTLQSFWKHRDTLGRWRYGTLGSIALPNIFLFQLLLPLFSPIIDLLFVGSLVLWGLSQFHGLKSIGFWTTADVELSLIFFAG
;
A
#
# COMPACT_ATOMS: atom_id res chain seq x y z
N MET A 1 27.99 -4.11 -66.20
CA MET A 1 27.51 -4.60 -64.91
C MET A 1 25.99 -4.61 -64.96
N GLU A 2 25.34 -5.76 -64.84
CA GLU A 2 23.91 -5.77 -64.48
C GLU A 2 23.76 -5.09 -63.12
N GLU A 3 22.84 -4.13 -62.99
CA GLU A 3 22.55 -3.48 -61.72
C GLU A 3 21.97 -4.52 -60.74
N ARG A 4 22.80 -4.95 -59.78
CA ARG A 4 22.38 -5.87 -58.73
C ARG A 4 21.31 -5.22 -57.88
N LYS A 5 20.17 -5.89 -57.71
CA LYS A 5 19.07 -5.39 -56.87
C LYS A 5 19.51 -5.35 -55.40
N PRO A 6 19.10 -4.33 -54.63
CA PRO A 6 19.42 -4.25 -53.20
C PRO A 6 18.97 -5.48 -52.42
N ILE A 7 19.72 -5.83 -51.37
CA ILE A 7 19.33 -6.85 -50.41
C ILE A 7 18.02 -6.43 -49.74
N PHE A 8 17.05 -7.35 -49.69
CA PHE A 8 15.66 -7.11 -49.28
C PHE A 8 14.83 -6.24 -50.22
N TYR A 9 15.17 -6.14 -51.50
CA TYR A 9 14.28 -5.52 -52.48
C TYR A 9 12.96 -6.31 -52.63
N ASP A 10 11.82 -5.69 -52.34
CA ASP A 10 10.46 -6.27 -52.49
C ASP A 10 9.51 -5.23 -53.11
N GLU A 11 9.63 -5.08 -54.42
CA GLU A 11 8.84 -4.17 -55.25
C GLU A 11 7.32 -4.35 -55.07
N ARG A 12 6.88 -5.60 -54.86
CA ARG A 12 5.45 -5.92 -54.71
C ARG A 12 4.96 -5.81 -53.27
N ARG A 13 5.83 -5.47 -52.31
CA ARG A 13 5.56 -5.41 -50.87
C ARG A 13 4.87 -6.67 -50.33
N ARG A 14 5.21 -7.85 -50.86
CA ARG A 14 4.55 -9.12 -50.46
C ARG A 14 4.85 -9.45 -49.00
N ARG A 15 6.11 -9.28 -48.58
CA ARG A 15 6.53 -9.56 -47.19
C ARG A 15 5.83 -8.66 -46.19
N TRP A 16 5.70 -7.37 -46.52
CA TRP A 16 4.94 -6.42 -45.69
C TRP A 16 3.47 -6.82 -45.55
N ARG A 17 2.82 -7.25 -46.64
CA ARG A 17 1.42 -7.72 -46.57
C ARG A 17 1.28 -8.93 -45.65
N HIS A 18 2.13 -9.94 -45.78
CA HIS A 18 2.07 -11.11 -44.91
C HIS A 18 2.33 -10.76 -43.43
N LEU A 19 3.36 -9.97 -43.15
CA LEU A 19 3.65 -9.51 -41.80
C LEU A 19 2.48 -8.72 -41.22
N ARG A 20 1.92 -7.78 -41.99
CA ARG A 20 0.77 -6.99 -41.59
C ARG A 20 -0.44 -7.86 -41.26
N TRP A 21 -0.76 -8.84 -42.10
CA TRP A 21 -1.86 -9.78 -41.85
C TRP A 21 -1.66 -10.59 -40.57
N ILE A 22 -0.44 -11.06 -40.30
CA ILE A 22 -0.11 -11.77 -39.06
C ILE A 22 -0.30 -10.84 -37.86
N LEU A 23 0.26 -9.63 -37.91
CA LEU A 23 0.15 -8.64 -36.84
C LEU A 23 -1.30 -8.23 -36.58
N GLU A 24 -2.10 -7.99 -37.62
CA GLU A 24 -3.52 -7.65 -37.50
C GLU A 24 -4.32 -8.81 -36.88
N LEU A 25 -4.10 -10.05 -37.33
CA LEU A 25 -4.76 -11.22 -36.76
C LEU A 25 -4.39 -11.44 -35.29
N THR A 26 -3.11 -11.35 -34.95
CA THR A 26 -2.63 -11.46 -33.56
C THR A 26 -3.23 -10.36 -32.69
N ALA A 27 -3.27 -9.11 -33.18
CA ALA A 27 -3.88 -8.00 -32.45
C ALA A 27 -5.37 -8.22 -32.19
N VAL A 28 -6.12 -8.72 -33.17
CA VAL A 28 -7.55 -9.02 -33.01
C VAL A 28 -7.76 -10.13 -31.97
N VAL A 29 -6.98 -11.21 -32.03
CA VAL A 29 -7.09 -12.32 -31.06
C VAL A 29 -6.79 -11.84 -29.64
N LEU A 30 -5.70 -11.08 -29.44
CA LEU A 30 -5.34 -10.52 -28.15
C LEU A 30 -6.39 -9.53 -27.63
N ALA A 31 -6.94 -8.69 -28.52
CA ALA A 31 -8.00 -7.75 -28.14
C ALA A 31 -9.27 -8.49 -27.68
N VAL A 32 -9.68 -9.56 -28.37
CA VAL A 32 -10.84 -10.37 -27.95
C VAL A 32 -10.60 -11.02 -26.59
N ILE A 33 -9.42 -11.60 -26.38
CA ILE A 33 -9.05 -12.22 -25.09
C ILE A 33 -9.08 -11.17 -23.97
N LEU A 34 -8.48 -9.99 -24.20
CA LEU A 34 -8.46 -8.89 -23.23
C LEU A 34 -9.87 -8.35 -22.93
N ILE A 35 -10.74 -8.23 -23.94
CA ILE A 35 -12.13 -7.80 -23.74
C ILE A 35 -12.89 -8.84 -22.90
N VAL A 36 -12.72 -10.13 -23.18
CA VAL A 36 -13.37 -11.20 -22.39
C VAL A 36 -12.90 -11.18 -20.94
N PHE A 37 -11.59 -11.04 -20.70
CA PHE A 37 -11.03 -10.93 -19.35
C PHE A 37 -11.49 -9.66 -18.62
N THR A 38 -11.45 -8.52 -19.28
CA THR A 38 -11.91 -7.26 -18.68
C THR A 38 -13.39 -7.35 -18.32
N ALA A 39 -14.21 -7.91 -19.21
CA ALA A 39 -15.62 -8.15 -18.93
C ALA A 39 -15.84 -9.18 -17.82
N SER A 40 -15.02 -10.24 -17.73
CA SER A 40 -15.15 -11.27 -16.69
C SER A 40 -14.80 -10.72 -15.30
N VAL A 41 -13.77 -9.87 -15.22
CA VAL A 41 -13.30 -9.24 -13.98
C VAL A 41 -14.26 -8.13 -13.51
N LEU A 42 -14.81 -7.34 -14.43
CA LEU A 42 -15.81 -6.31 -14.10
C LEU A 42 -17.20 -6.90 -13.84
N HIS A 43 -17.50 -8.09 -14.33
CA HIS A 43 -18.76 -8.76 -14.06
C HIS A 43 -18.69 -9.49 -12.71
N ARG A 44 -19.39 -8.91 -11.72
CA ARG A 44 -19.54 -9.43 -10.36
C ARG A 44 -19.78 -10.93 -10.35
N VAL A 45 -18.89 -11.67 -9.68
CA VAL A 45 -19.10 -13.09 -9.42
C VAL A 45 -20.14 -13.20 -8.31
N ASN A 46 -21.38 -13.52 -8.67
CA ASN A 46 -22.38 -13.91 -7.68
C ASN A 46 -22.13 -15.38 -7.32
N LEU A 47 -21.70 -15.59 -6.09
CA LEU A 47 -21.56 -16.92 -5.52
C LEU A 47 -22.94 -17.46 -5.13
N PRO A 48 -23.14 -18.79 -5.17
CA PRO A 48 -24.36 -19.38 -4.64
C PRO A 48 -24.46 -19.01 -3.15
N VAL A 49 -25.57 -18.36 -2.78
CA VAL A 49 -25.83 -17.96 -1.40
C VAL A 49 -25.86 -19.24 -0.55
N GLY A 50 -24.87 -19.42 0.32
CA GLY A 50 -24.87 -20.48 1.33
C GLY A 50 -26.15 -20.38 2.16
N ALA A 51 -26.66 -21.52 2.63
CA ALA A 51 -27.86 -21.52 3.47
C ALA A 51 -27.66 -20.52 4.62
N GLN A 52 -28.46 -19.45 4.65
CA GLN A 52 -28.47 -18.51 5.77
C GLN A 52 -28.86 -19.32 7.01
N LEU A 53 -27.87 -19.74 7.79
CA LEU A 53 -28.09 -20.37 9.08
C LEU A 53 -28.67 -19.28 9.97
N ALA A 54 -29.98 -19.37 10.22
CA ALA A 54 -30.67 -18.46 11.10
C ALA A 54 -30.11 -18.64 12.52
N ALA A 55 -29.44 -17.62 13.05
CA ALA A 55 -29.31 -17.52 14.49
C ALA A 55 -30.74 -17.40 15.06
N GLY A 56 -31.08 -18.23 16.04
CA GLY A 56 -32.34 -18.07 16.75
C GLY A 56 -32.29 -16.75 17.53
N ARG A 57 -33.36 -15.95 17.46
CA ARG A 57 -33.52 -14.82 18.38
C ARG A 57 -33.48 -15.32 19.83
N PRO A 58 -32.87 -14.57 20.76
CA PRO A 58 -33.02 -14.81 22.19
C PRO A 58 -34.50 -14.96 22.57
N GLY A 59 -34.79 -15.87 23.49
CA GLY A 59 -36.16 -16.19 23.95
C GLY A 59 -36.77 -15.15 24.90
N LEU A 60 -36.36 -13.88 24.80
CA LEU A 60 -36.85 -12.78 25.64
C LEU A 60 -38.33 -12.52 25.36
N ARG A 61 -39.09 -12.12 26.39
CA ARG A 61 -40.52 -11.86 26.28
C ARG A 61 -40.91 -10.57 26.99
N PRO A 62 -41.93 -9.85 26.50
CA PRO A 62 -42.33 -8.60 27.12
C PRO A 62 -42.91 -8.85 28.51
N PHE A 63 -42.58 -7.99 29.47
CA PHE A 63 -43.21 -8.02 30.78
C PHE A 63 -44.64 -7.46 30.67
N LEU A 64 -45.61 -8.34 30.50
CA LEU A 64 -47.02 -7.97 30.41
C LEU A 64 -47.59 -7.62 31.80
N THR A 65 -47.38 -6.40 32.27
CA THR A 65 -48.36 -5.81 33.20
C THR A 65 -49.68 -5.64 32.46
N ALA A 66 -50.80 -5.94 33.13
CA ALA A 66 -52.14 -5.83 32.56
C ALA A 66 -52.27 -4.58 31.66
N ALA A 67 -52.71 -4.79 30.41
CA ALA A 67 -52.75 -3.79 29.34
C ALA A 67 -52.91 -2.35 29.85
N PRO A 68 -52.09 -1.39 29.39
CA PRO A 68 -52.33 0.00 29.68
C PRO A 68 -53.76 0.29 29.26
N LYS A 69 -54.64 0.62 30.22
CA LYS A 69 -55.95 1.17 29.86
C LYS A 69 -55.64 2.37 28.97
N PRO A 70 -56.31 2.54 27.82
CA PRO A 70 -56.14 3.74 27.00
C PRO A 70 -56.28 4.93 27.96
N LYS A 71 -55.18 5.69 28.13
CA LYS A 71 -55.20 6.86 29.01
C LYS A 71 -56.34 7.74 28.48
N PRO A 72 -57.43 7.96 29.25
CA PRO A 72 -58.41 8.97 28.85
C PRO A 72 -57.64 10.28 28.68
N PRO A 73 -58.05 11.21 27.80
CA PRO A 73 -57.38 12.49 27.66
C PRO A 73 -57.32 13.11 29.06
N ILE A 74 -56.12 13.13 29.65
CA ILE A 74 -55.93 13.67 30.98
C ILE A 74 -56.22 15.15 30.81
N LYS A 75 -57.40 15.57 31.29
CA LYS A 75 -57.60 16.96 31.68
C LYS A 75 -56.49 17.25 32.70
N ARG A 76 -55.41 17.89 32.23
CA ARG A 76 -54.31 18.43 33.03
C ARG A 76 -54.89 19.33 34.11
N LEU A 77 -55.22 18.76 35.26
CA LEU A 77 -55.71 19.48 36.43
C LEU A 77 -55.39 18.62 37.66
N GLY A 78 -54.33 19.00 38.38
CA GLY A 78 -54.30 18.77 39.83
C GLY A 78 -53.13 18.03 40.46
N ARG A 79 -52.05 17.70 39.75
CA ARG A 79 -50.79 17.28 40.40
C ARG A 79 -49.55 17.90 39.75
N ARG A 80 -49.44 19.23 39.87
CA ARG A 80 -48.13 19.89 39.96
C ARG A 80 -47.51 19.47 41.30
N ARG A 81 -46.83 18.33 41.36
CA ARG A 81 -45.94 18.00 42.49
C ARG A 81 -44.50 18.05 41.97
N ARG A 82 -43.88 19.19 42.21
CA ARG A 82 -42.43 19.40 42.44
C ARG A 82 -41.44 18.65 41.53
N VAL A 83 -41.51 18.79 40.21
CA VAL A 83 -40.23 19.13 39.55
C VAL A 83 -39.94 20.52 40.07
N SER A 84 -38.93 20.63 40.94
CA SER A 84 -38.66 21.86 41.67
C SER A 84 -38.70 23.03 40.68
N GLN A 85 -39.40 24.11 41.05
CA GLN A 85 -39.14 25.39 40.42
C GLN A 85 -37.67 25.68 40.78
N LEU A 86 -36.72 25.21 39.97
CA LEU A 86 -35.55 26.02 39.64
C LEU A 86 -36.16 27.39 39.45
N GLY A 87 -35.83 28.30 40.37
CA GLY A 87 -36.40 29.64 40.37
C GLY A 87 -36.28 30.21 38.97
N VAL A 88 -37.04 31.25 38.69
CA VAL A 88 -36.95 32.04 37.45
C VAL A 88 -35.59 32.79 37.40
N GLU A 89 -34.49 32.09 37.66
CA GLU A 89 -33.13 32.53 37.47
C GLU A 89 -32.85 32.32 35.99
N THR A 90 -32.68 33.45 35.31
CA THR A 90 -32.24 33.46 33.93
C THR A 90 -30.80 32.96 33.90
N PRO A 91 -30.42 32.15 32.90
CA PRO A 91 -29.02 31.75 32.73
C PRO A 91 -28.10 32.97 32.79
N PRO A 92 -26.86 32.83 33.28
CA PRO A 92 -25.91 33.93 33.31
C PRO A 92 -25.83 34.63 31.94
N ALA A 93 -25.78 35.98 31.92
CA ALA A 93 -25.84 36.77 30.68
C ALA A 93 -24.76 36.39 29.64
N SER A 94 -23.63 35.88 30.12
CA SER A 94 -22.58 35.20 29.37
C SER A 94 -22.25 33.91 30.12
N TYR A 95 -22.38 32.77 29.47
CA TYR A 95 -22.09 31.45 30.03
C TYR A 95 -21.38 30.62 28.98
N ASP A 96 -20.14 30.21 29.28
CA ASP A 96 -19.33 29.33 28.43
C ASP A 96 -18.82 28.20 29.33
N PRO A 97 -19.59 27.11 29.46
CA PRO A 97 -19.28 26.03 30.39
C PRO A 97 -18.09 25.21 29.89
N LEU A 98 -17.27 24.72 30.82
CA LEU A 98 -16.31 23.64 30.53
C LEU A 98 -17.07 22.37 30.11
N ARG A 99 -16.68 21.77 29.00
CA ARG A 99 -17.21 20.50 28.49
C ARG A 99 -16.16 19.41 28.67
N ALA A 100 -16.27 18.65 29.75
CA ALA A 100 -15.38 17.53 30.01
C ALA A 100 -16.03 16.19 29.66
N ALA A 101 -15.23 15.19 29.33
CA ALA A 101 -15.72 13.83 29.11
C ALA A 101 -14.71 12.81 29.63
N PHE A 102 -15.20 11.76 30.28
CA PHE A 102 -14.39 10.66 30.76
C PHE A 102 -14.14 9.65 29.64
N TYR A 103 -12.89 9.24 29.49
CA TYR A 103 -12.43 8.26 28.52
C TYR A 103 -11.91 7.03 29.25
N VAL A 104 -12.36 5.85 28.84
CA VAL A 104 -11.88 4.58 29.40
C VAL A 104 -10.90 3.94 28.42
N SER A 105 -9.72 3.67 28.94
CA SER A 105 -8.61 3.06 28.23
C SER A 105 -8.95 1.61 27.91
N ASP A 106 -8.57 1.16 26.71
CA ASP A 106 -8.88 -0.17 26.18
C ASP A 106 -10.39 -0.45 25.96
N ASP A 107 -11.25 0.57 25.95
CA ASP A 107 -12.66 0.45 25.55
C ASP A 107 -12.90 1.01 24.15
N ALA A 108 -13.24 0.12 23.20
CA ALA A 108 -13.31 0.46 21.78
C ALA A 108 -14.38 1.51 21.46
N THR A 109 -15.51 1.47 22.18
CA THR A 109 -16.64 2.40 21.99
C THR A 109 -16.30 3.77 22.55
N SER A 110 -15.56 3.84 23.66
CA SER A 110 -15.02 5.08 24.22
C SER A 110 -14.06 5.77 23.25
N PHE A 111 -13.21 4.99 22.58
CA PHE A 111 -12.31 5.50 21.55
C PHE A 111 -13.06 5.98 20.30
N ALA A 112 -14.04 5.22 19.80
CA ALA A 112 -14.84 5.61 18.64
C ALA A 112 -15.62 6.92 18.90
N SER A 113 -16.32 7.01 20.04
CA SER A 113 -17.02 8.24 20.46
C SER A 113 -16.06 9.43 20.59
N LEU A 114 -14.87 9.22 21.19
CA LEU A 114 -13.85 10.26 21.25
C LEU A 114 -13.42 10.71 19.84
N GLN A 115 -13.15 9.79 18.93
CA GLN A 115 -12.69 10.13 17.58
C GLN A 115 -13.71 10.96 16.80
N GLU A 116 -15.00 10.70 16.98
CA GLU A 116 -16.08 11.45 16.35
C GLU A 116 -16.27 12.83 16.99
N HIS A 117 -16.34 12.89 18.32
CA HIS A 117 -16.83 14.06 19.06
C HIS A 117 -15.74 14.90 19.74
N TYR A 118 -14.46 14.63 19.46
CA TYR A 118 -13.33 15.34 20.08
C TYR A 118 -13.46 16.87 19.99
N LYS A 119 -14.04 17.38 18.90
CA LYS A 119 -14.18 18.84 18.68
C LYS A 119 -15.22 19.50 19.58
N ASP A 120 -16.12 18.72 20.16
CA ASP A 120 -17.19 19.18 21.04
C ASP A 120 -16.77 19.13 22.53
N ILE A 121 -15.54 18.67 22.80
CA ILE A 121 -14.98 18.43 24.14
C ILE A 121 -13.82 19.41 24.41
N ASP A 122 -13.86 20.11 25.54
CA ASP A 122 -12.79 21.02 25.97
C ASP A 122 -11.69 20.30 26.77
N LEU A 123 -12.05 19.19 27.44
CA LEU A 123 -11.17 18.43 28.33
C LEU A 123 -11.50 16.94 28.31
N VAL A 124 -10.52 16.11 27.97
CA VAL A 124 -10.64 14.64 28.09
C VAL A 124 -10.00 14.16 29.40
N ILE A 125 -10.70 13.27 30.10
CA ILE A 125 -10.29 12.71 31.39
C ILE A 125 -10.06 11.18 31.22
N PRO A 126 -8.85 10.75 30.83
CA PRO A 126 -8.55 9.34 30.60
C PRO A 126 -8.20 8.59 31.91
N ASP A 127 -8.76 7.39 32.11
CA ASP A 127 -8.60 6.51 33.30
C ASP A 127 -7.25 5.78 33.44
N THR A 128 -6.16 6.49 33.13
CA THR A 128 -4.84 5.88 32.97
C THR A 128 -4.03 5.69 34.26
N LEU A 129 -4.50 6.15 35.42
CA LEU A 129 -3.72 6.19 36.66
C LEU A 129 -4.41 5.46 37.83
N TYR A 130 -3.66 4.57 38.47
CA TYR A 130 -4.12 3.74 39.56
C TYR A 130 -3.23 3.89 40.82
N SER A 131 -3.89 4.07 41.97
CA SER A 131 -3.31 4.04 43.31
C SER A 131 -3.69 2.73 43.99
N ASP A 132 -2.96 1.67 43.68
CA ASP A 132 -3.24 0.29 44.11
C ASP A 132 -2.39 -0.19 45.30
N SER A 133 -1.49 0.65 45.82
CA SER A 133 -0.45 0.29 46.77
C SER A 133 -0.49 1.09 48.08
N ALA A 134 -0.11 0.44 49.18
CA ALA A 134 -0.05 1.08 50.50
C ALA A 134 1.17 2.01 50.69
N ASP A 135 2.18 1.92 49.83
CA ASP A 135 3.42 2.72 49.88
C ASP A 135 3.40 3.94 48.94
N GLY A 136 2.31 4.13 48.19
CA GLY A 136 2.12 5.25 47.28
C GLY A 136 2.87 5.10 45.95
N SER A 137 3.18 3.87 45.52
CA SER A 137 3.58 3.63 44.14
C SER A 137 2.43 3.92 43.18
N LEU A 138 2.75 4.54 42.05
CA LEU A 138 1.79 4.85 40.98
C LEU A 138 1.84 3.74 39.93
N THR A 139 0.69 3.15 39.63
CA THR A 139 0.51 2.27 38.47
C THR A 139 -0.12 3.10 37.34
N ALA A 140 0.42 3.01 36.13
CA ALA A 140 -0.11 3.73 34.97
C ALA A 140 -0.34 2.75 33.81
N GLN A 141 -1.56 2.76 33.26
CA GLN A 141 -1.91 2.03 32.06
C GLN A 141 -1.34 2.76 30.84
N ASN A 142 -0.91 1.99 29.83
CA ASN A 142 -0.40 2.52 28.58
C ASN A 142 -1.43 2.30 27.48
N ASP A 143 -2.22 3.32 27.19
CA ASP A 143 -3.11 3.32 26.03
C ASP A 143 -2.34 3.77 24.77
N ALA A 144 -1.87 2.78 24.01
CA ALA A 144 -1.14 3.00 22.77
C ALA A 144 -2.02 3.60 21.68
N LYS A 145 -3.29 3.16 21.56
CA LYS A 145 -4.24 3.62 20.54
C LYS A 145 -4.52 5.11 20.70
N LEU A 146 -4.85 5.55 21.91
CA LEU A 146 -5.08 6.96 22.23
C LEU A 146 -3.82 7.80 21.98
N THR A 147 -2.66 7.31 22.40
CA THR A 147 -1.38 8.02 22.24
C THR A 147 -1.02 8.21 20.77
N GLU A 148 -1.16 7.17 19.96
CA GLU A 148 -0.90 7.21 18.53
C GLU A 148 -1.87 8.17 17.82
N TRP A 149 -3.18 8.03 18.07
CA TRP A 149 -4.17 8.91 17.45
C TRP A 149 -3.99 10.37 17.86
N MET A 150 -3.77 10.68 19.13
CA MET A 150 -3.47 12.03 19.59
C MET A 150 -2.24 12.64 18.91
N SER A 151 -1.25 11.82 18.52
CA SER A 151 -0.06 12.29 17.80
C SER A 151 -0.38 12.78 16.38
N THR A 152 -1.47 12.27 15.77
CA THR A 152 -1.90 12.64 14.42
C THR A 152 -2.59 14.00 14.36
N LEU A 153 -3.15 14.49 15.48
CA LEU A 153 -3.91 15.74 15.55
C LEU A 153 -3.03 17.02 15.51
N GLY A 154 -1.72 16.89 15.75
CA GLY A 154 -0.79 18.02 15.68
C GLY A 154 -1.17 19.19 16.61
N PRO A 155 -1.37 20.42 16.10
CA PRO A 155 -1.72 21.58 16.92
C PRO A 155 -3.15 21.55 17.49
N ASP A 156 -4.03 20.70 16.93
CA ASP A 156 -5.44 20.57 17.33
C ASP A 156 -5.63 19.56 18.48
N LYS A 157 -4.57 19.24 19.22
CA LYS A 157 -4.62 18.29 20.34
C LYS A 157 -5.48 18.82 21.48
N ILE A 158 -6.42 17.99 21.95
CA ILE A 158 -7.27 18.32 23.10
C ILE A 158 -6.47 18.24 24.41
N PRO A 159 -6.69 19.17 25.35
CA PRO A 159 -6.17 19.06 26.70
C PRO A 159 -6.62 17.79 27.43
N THR A 160 -5.69 17.16 28.14
CA THR A 160 -5.95 15.96 28.95
C THR A 160 -5.67 16.21 30.44
N MET A 161 -6.53 15.67 31.30
CA MET A 161 -6.30 15.56 32.75
C MET A 161 -6.56 14.10 33.17
N PRO A 162 -5.52 13.25 33.27
CA PRO A 162 -5.72 11.84 33.58
C PRO A 162 -6.32 11.65 34.97
N LEU A 163 -7.21 10.66 35.04
CA LEU A 163 -7.96 10.27 36.23
C LEU A 163 -7.11 9.33 37.08
N LEU A 164 -6.96 9.67 38.36
CA LEU A 164 -6.34 8.84 39.37
C LEU A 164 -7.40 8.16 40.22
N GLN A 165 -7.43 6.83 40.17
CA GLN A 165 -8.39 6.02 40.90
C GLN A 165 -7.75 5.11 41.95
N ASN A 166 -8.48 4.80 43.01
CA ASN A 166 -8.05 3.87 44.07
C ASN A 166 -8.47 2.41 43.80
N THR A 167 -8.19 1.94 42.60
CA THR A 167 -8.47 0.57 42.10
C THR A 167 -7.22 -0.02 41.43
N ASP A 168 -7.22 -1.33 41.16
CA ASP A 168 -6.25 -1.99 40.27
C ASP A 168 -6.79 -2.19 38.84
N GLY A 169 -7.81 -1.42 38.47
CA GLY A 169 -8.58 -1.57 37.24
C GLY A 169 -9.72 -2.58 37.34
N THR A 170 -9.81 -3.37 38.42
CA THR A 170 -10.90 -4.34 38.61
C THR A 170 -11.54 -4.26 40.00
N ASN A 171 -10.74 -4.00 41.04
CA ASN A 171 -11.19 -4.03 42.43
C ASN A 171 -10.73 -2.78 43.19
N TRP A 172 -11.65 -2.17 43.92
CA TRP A 172 -11.36 -1.10 44.87
C TRP A 172 -10.33 -1.53 45.93
N LYS A 173 -9.27 -0.73 46.10
CA LYS A 173 -8.15 -0.97 47.02
C LYS A 173 -8.28 -0.19 48.31
N ILE A 174 -9.42 -0.37 48.98
CA ILE A 174 -9.79 0.41 50.17
C ILE A 174 -8.78 0.23 51.33
N PRO A 175 -8.36 -1.00 51.72
CA PRO A 175 -7.38 -1.18 52.80
C PRO A 175 -6.02 -0.51 52.51
N GLU A 176 -5.52 -0.66 51.28
CA GLU A 176 -4.27 -0.09 50.81
C GLU A 176 -4.36 1.44 50.78
N THR A 177 -5.48 1.97 50.29
CA THR A 177 -5.77 3.41 50.26
C THR A 177 -5.77 4.02 51.66
N ILE A 178 -6.42 3.37 52.63
CA ILE A 178 -6.41 3.83 54.03
C ILE A 178 -4.99 3.87 54.58
N ALA A 179 -4.19 2.83 54.32
CA ALA A 179 -2.80 2.75 54.77
C ALA A 179 -1.91 3.82 54.11
N MET A 180 -2.07 4.05 52.80
CA MET A 180 -1.36 5.06 52.03
C MET A 180 -1.71 6.47 52.54
N LEU A 181 -3.00 6.79 52.69
CA LEU A 181 -3.46 8.09 53.17
C LEU A 181 -2.97 8.38 54.60
N ALA A 182 -2.88 7.37 55.46
CA ALA A 182 -2.39 7.53 56.83
C ALA A 182 -0.87 7.76 56.94
N ASN A 183 -0.10 7.47 55.88
CA ASN A 183 1.36 7.54 55.89
C ASN A 183 1.89 8.76 55.09
N PRO A 184 2.43 9.80 55.76
CA PRO A 184 2.93 11.00 55.07
C PRO A 184 4.00 10.74 54.01
N ARG A 185 4.83 9.69 54.17
CA ARG A 185 5.84 9.34 53.16
C ARG A 185 5.21 8.73 51.92
N ALA A 186 4.18 7.89 52.10
CA ALA A 186 3.46 7.26 50.99
C ALA A 186 2.69 8.32 50.19
N ARG A 187 2.01 9.25 50.88
CA ARG A 187 1.36 10.40 50.23
C ARG A 187 2.35 11.24 49.41
N GLN A 188 3.49 11.59 49.99
CA GLN A 188 4.52 12.37 49.28
C GLN A 188 5.09 11.64 48.07
N ASN A 189 5.29 10.32 48.18
CA ASN A 189 5.74 9.48 47.06
C ASN A 189 4.73 9.54 45.91
N LEU A 190 3.45 9.31 46.20
CA LEU A 190 2.38 9.37 45.20
C LEU A 190 2.27 10.77 44.58
N VAL A 191 2.24 11.84 45.38
CA VAL A 191 2.21 13.24 44.89
C VAL A 191 3.38 13.53 43.95
N GLN A 192 4.58 13.09 44.30
CA GLN A 192 5.77 13.31 43.45
C GLN A 192 5.64 12.60 42.10
N ASN A 193 5.20 11.33 42.11
CA ASN A 193 5.05 10.54 40.89
C ASN A 193 3.95 11.10 39.98
N LEU A 194 2.83 11.55 40.55
CA LEU A 194 1.72 12.16 39.82
C LEU A 194 2.12 13.46 39.11
N VAL A 195 2.82 14.35 39.82
CA VAL A 195 3.29 15.62 39.25
C VAL A 195 4.29 15.37 38.13
N GLN A 196 5.21 14.42 38.32
CA GLN A 196 6.18 14.05 37.28
C GLN A 196 5.47 13.45 36.05
N TYR A 197 4.50 12.55 36.25
CA TYR A 197 3.71 11.96 35.18
C TYR A 197 2.99 13.02 34.34
N ALA A 198 2.36 13.99 35.00
CA ALA A 198 1.63 15.07 34.33
C ALA A 198 2.56 15.98 33.50
N LEU A 199 3.76 16.30 34.02
CA LEU A 199 4.77 17.10 33.32
C LEU A 199 5.35 16.37 32.10
N ASP A 200 5.71 15.09 32.26
CA ASP A 200 6.35 14.31 31.20
C ASP A 200 5.46 14.13 29.96
N ARG A 201 4.13 14.16 30.15
CA ARG A 201 3.12 13.99 29.09
C ARG A 201 2.44 15.28 28.66
N ASN A 202 2.87 16.43 29.20
CA ASN A 202 2.30 17.75 28.91
C ASN A 202 0.77 17.80 29.15
N ASN A 203 0.32 17.20 30.26
CA ASN A 203 -1.08 17.25 30.69
C ASN A 203 -1.44 18.63 31.28
N LEU A 204 -2.72 19.00 31.23
CA LEU A 204 -3.21 20.25 31.84
C LEU A 204 -3.21 20.18 33.38
N GLY A 205 -3.30 18.97 33.93
CA GLY A 205 -3.51 18.70 35.34
C GLY A 205 -3.87 17.24 35.60
N LEU A 206 -4.54 16.97 36.71
CA LEU A 206 -5.04 15.64 37.10
C LEU A 206 -6.46 15.72 37.65
N VAL A 207 -7.22 14.63 37.52
CA VAL A 207 -8.48 14.42 38.24
C VAL A 207 -8.24 13.35 39.31
N ALA A 208 -8.55 13.63 40.56
CA ALA A 208 -8.47 12.64 41.64
C ALA A 208 -9.86 12.08 41.94
N ASP A 209 -10.01 10.76 41.86
CA ASP A 209 -11.26 10.04 42.06
C ASP A 209 -11.03 8.91 43.06
N PHE A 210 -11.24 9.25 44.34
CA PHE A 210 -11.05 8.33 45.46
C PHE A 210 -12.42 8.02 46.04
N GLU A 211 -12.91 6.83 45.74
CA GLU A 211 -14.23 6.37 46.18
C GLU A 211 -14.14 5.49 47.43
N GLU A 212 -15.29 5.29 48.09
CA GLU A 212 -15.43 4.41 49.27
C GLU A 212 -14.45 4.72 50.43
N ILE A 213 -14.09 6.01 50.58
CA ILE A 213 -13.22 6.46 51.67
C ILE A 213 -14.00 6.51 52.99
N PRO A 214 -13.63 5.71 54.01
CA PRO A 214 -14.41 5.64 55.24
C PRO A 214 -14.29 6.96 56.04
N PRO A 215 -15.29 7.30 56.87
CA PRO A 215 -15.31 8.53 57.67
C PRO A 215 -14.06 8.73 58.53
N SER A 216 -13.46 7.63 59.02
CA SER A 216 -12.23 7.65 59.82
C SER A 216 -10.99 8.15 59.06
N SER A 217 -11.01 8.10 57.71
CA SER A 217 -9.89 8.45 56.84
C SER A 217 -10.12 9.75 56.05
N GLN A 218 -11.31 10.35 56.12
CA GLN A 218 -11.68 11.58 55.40
C GLN A 218 -10.73 12.76 55.69
N LYS A 219 -10.25 12.89 56.94
CA LYS A 219 -9.24 13.91 57.25
C LYS A 219 -7.92 13.66 56.52
N ASN A 220 -7.44 12.42 56.49
CA ASN A 220 -6.20 12.08 55.79
C ASN A 220 -6.33 12.26 54.28
N PHE A 221 -7.52 11.98 53.73
CA PHE A 221 -7.85 12.25 52.33
C PHE A 221 -7.81 13.76 52.03
N SER A 222 -8.44 14.58 52.87
CA SER A 222 -8.40 16.05 52.73
C SER A 222 -6.97 16.61 52.83
N ASP A 223 -6.15 16.09 53.75
CA ASP A 223 -4.74 16.45 53.87
C ASP A 223 -3.96 16.07 52.59
N PHE A 224 -4.21 14.87 52.03
CA PHE A 224 -3.62 14.42 50.77
C PHE A 224 -3.98 15.33 49.59
N ILE A 225 -5.27 15.65 49.43
CA ILE A 225 -5.73 16.53 48.35
C ILE A 225 -5.10 17.93 48.48
N GLY A 226 -4.96 18.45 49.70
CA GLY A 226 -4.24 19.71 49.95
C GLY A 226 -2.76 19.65 49.57
N GLU A 227 -2.07 18.55 49.91
CA GLU A 227 -0.66 18.30 49.53
C GLU A 227 -0.50 18.21 48.00
N LEU A 228 -1.40 17.49 47.32
CA LEU A 228 -1.41 17.31 45.88
C LEU A 228 -1.68 18.62 45.14
N ALA A 229 -2.74 19.35 45.54
CA ALA A 229 -3.11 20.64 44.97
C ALA A 229 -1.96 21.65 45.04
N ALA A 230 -1.37 21.81 46.22
CA ALA A 230 -0.25 22.73 46.43
C ALA A 230 0.94 22.41 45.51
N ARG A 231 1.19 21.12 45.25
CA ARG A 231 2.31 20.71 44.41
C ARG A 231 2.02 20.85 42.91
N LEU A 232 0.81 20.52 42.47
CA LEU A 232 0.36 20.73 41.08
C LEU A 232 0.35 22.22 40.72
N HIS A 233 -0.25 23.06 41.55
CA HIS A 233 -0.28 24.51 41.33
C HIS A 233 1.12 25.12 41.30
N GLY A 234 2.04 24.63 42.15
CA GLY A 234 3.45 25.04 42.14
C GLY A 234 4.19 24.68 40.84
N ALA A 235 3.70 23.69 40.09
CA ALA A 235 4.20 23.29 38.77
C ALA A 235 3.42 23.91 37.60
N GLY A 236 2.40 24.74 37.86
CA GLY A 236 1.52 25.32 36.84
C GLY A 236 0.43 24.38 36.31
N LEU A 237 0.18 23.26 37.00
CA LEU A 237 -0.82 22.24 36.67
C LEU A 237 -2.10 22.44 37.48
N LYS A 238 -3.23 21.97 36.97
CA LYS A 238 -4.54 22.04 37.65
C LYS A 238 -4.90 20.75 38.40
N LEU A 239 -5.79 20.84 39.38
CA LEU A 239 -6.41 19.71 40.07
C LEU A 239 -7.93 19.82 40.05
N MET A 240 -8.59 18.77 39.56
CA MET A 240 -10.01 18.53 39.84
C MET A 240 -10.15 17.30 40.73
N VAL A 241 -11.25 17.23 41.50
CA VAL A 241 -11.52 16.09 42.38
C VAL A 241 -12.94 15.62 42.13
N ALA A 242 -13.11 14.35 41.75
CA ALA A 242 -14.42 13.71 41.63
C ALA A 242 -14.93 13.36 43.02
N LEU A 243 -16.19 13.70 43.31
CA LEU A 243 -16.83 13.48 44.61
C LEU A 243 -18.23 12.89 44.42
N PRO A 244 -18.61 11.86 45.22
CA PRO A 244 -19.91 11.21 45.13
C PRO A 244 -21.02 12.16 45.60
N ALA A 245 -22.07 12.31 44.77
CA ALA A 245 -23.13 13.27 45.04
C ALA A 245 -23.88 12.98 46.34
N GLY A 246 -23.83 13.95 47.26
CA GLY A 246 -24.64 13.91 48.47
C GLY A 246 -24.10 13.04 49.61
N ASP A 247 -22.88 12.51 49.50
CA ASP A 247 -22.13 11.95 50.62
C ASP A 247 -21.39 13.07 51.38
N TRP A 248 -21.98 13.50 52.49
CA TRP A 248 -21.46 14.59 53.30
C TRP A 248 -20.29 14.19 54.23
N ASP A 249 -19.84 12.94 54.20
CA ASP A 249 -18.62 12.55 54.89
C ASP A 249 -17.37 13.14 54.20
N TYR A 250 -17.46 13.45 52.90
CA TYR A 250 -16.44 14.19 52.15
C TYR A 250 -16.48 15.70 52.43
N ASP A 251 -15.31 16.32 52.66
CA ASP A 251 -15.19 17.77 52.92
C ASP A 251 -15.24 18.60 51.62
N TYR A 252 -16.44 18.71 51.04
CA TYR A 252 -16.70 19.51 49.83
C TYR A 252 -16.09 20.92 49.89
N ALA A 253 -16.28 21.63 51.00
CA ALA A 253 -15.85 23.02 51.15
C ALA A 253 -14.32 23.15 51.29
N GLY A 254 -13.68 22.21 51.99
CA GLY A 254 -12.23 22.15 52.13
C GLY A 254 -11.54 21.77 50.83
N ILE A 255 -12.04 20.71 50.17
CA ILE A 255 -11.52 20.22 48.89
C ILE A 255 -11.66 21.31 47.81
N ALA A 256 -12.86 21.88 47.64
CA ALA A 256 -13.06 22.93 46.65
C ALA A 256 -12.25 24.20 46.93
N ARG A 257 -11.80 24.44 48.18
CA ARG A 257 -10.91 25.59 48.47
C ARG A 257 -9.53 25.41 47.86
N VAL A 258 -9.03 24.17 47.84
CA VAL A 258 -7.67 23.85 47.39
C VAL A 258 -7.62 23.38 45.93
N SER A 259 -8.67 22.77 45.39
CA SER A 259 -8.73 22.35 43.98
C SER A 259 -9.17 23.49 43.05
N ASP A 260 -8.94 23.32 41.74
CA ASP A 260 -9.46 24.22 40.71
C ASP A 260 -10.98 24.05 40.56
N ALA A 261 -11.46 22.81 40.59
CA ALA A 261 -12.87 22.45 40.59
C ALA A 261 -13.12 21.14 41.35
N ILE A 262 -14.39 20.85 41.63
CA ILE A 262 -14.87 19.51 41.99
C ILE A 262 -15.77 19.01 40.87
N ILE A 263 -15.64 17.75 40.51
CA ILE A 263 -16.57 17.06 39.61
C ILE A 263 -17.57 16.34 40.50
N VAL A 264 -18.84 16.72 40.43
CA VAL A 264 -19.89 16.09 41.24
C VAL A 264 -20.43 14.92 40.44
N MET A 265 -20.28 13.69 40.95
CA MET A 265 -20.83 12.48 40.33
C MET A 265 -22.34 12.42 40.62
N ASP A 266 -23.10 13.30 39.99
CA ASP A 266 -24.54 13.52 40.22
C ASP A 266 -25.40 12.53 39.43
N TYR A 267 -25.06 11.26 39.58
CA TYR A 267 -25.71 10.08 39.04
C TYR A 267 -25.59 8.94 40.06
N ASP A 268 -26.01 7.72 39.70
CA ASP A 268 -26.06 6.58 40.63
C ASP A 268 -26.95 6.80 41.87
N GLN A 269 -28.05 7.54 41.71
CA GLN A 269 -29.13 7.59 42.72
C GLN A 269 -29.61 6.17 43.08
N SER A 270 -29.83 5.37 42.05
CA SER A 270 -29.88 3.90 42.10
C SER A 270 -28.68 3.35 41.34
N SER A 271 -27.85 2.55 41.99
CA SER A 271 -26.62 1.97 41.43
C SER A 271 -26.74 0.46 41.26
N GLN A 272 -25.72 -0.16 40.66
CA GLN A 272 -25.63 -1.61 40.51
C GLN A 272 -25.84 -2.40 41.82
N TYR A 273 -25.58 -1.81 42.99
CA TYR A 273 -25.71 -2.48 44.29
C TYR A 273 -27.01 -2.15 45.05
N THR A 274 -27.92 -1.36 44.46
CA THR A 274 -29.19 -0.97 45.09
C THR A 274 -30.40 -1.68 44.48
N GLU A 275 -31.60 -1.42 45.02
CA GLU A 275 -32.86 -1.77 44.35
C GLU A 275 -32.99 -1.00 43.03
N SER A 276 -33.72 -1.56 42.07
CA SER A 276 -34.00 -0.94 40.77
C SER A 276 -34.74 0.39 40.94
N GLY A 277 -34.35 1.41 40.17
CA GLY A 277 -34.91 2.76 40.24
C GLY A 277 -34.18 3.75 39.32
N PRO A 278 -34.62 5.03 39.29
CA PRO A 278 -34.02 6.04 38.43
C PRO A 278 -32.54 6.26 38.78
N ILE A 279 -31.71 6.36 37.74
CA ILE A 279 -30.26 6.53 37.86
C ILE A 279 -29.93 7.96 38.28
N ALA A 280 -30.64 8.94 37.72
CA ALA A 280 -30.48 10.35 38.02
C ALA A 280 -31.83 11.07 37.82
N ALA A 281 -32.76 10.93 38.77
CA ALA A 281 -34.03 11.66 38.67
C ALA A 281 -33.78 13.17 38.65
N GLN A 282 -34.47 13.90 37.78
CA GLN A 282 -34.23 15.33 37.56
C GLN A 282 -34.38 16.17 38.85
N ASP A 283 -35.33 15.82 39.72
CA ASP A 283 -35.54 16.53 40.98
C ASP A 283 -34.44 16.22 42.02
N TRP A 284 -33.94 14.99 42.03
CA TRP A 284 -32.81 14.56 42.83
C TRP A 284 -31.52 15.27 42.39
N TYR A 285 -31.22 15.26 41.08
CA TYR A 285 -30.07 15.95 40.47
C TYR A 285 -30.02 17.42 40.87
N VAL A 286 -31.12 18.15 40.62
CA VAL A 286 -31.22 19.58 40.98
C VAL A 286 -31.06 19.79 42.48
N ALA A 287 -31.68 18.95 43.32
CA ALA A 287 -31.60 19.09 44.76
C ALA A 287 -30.18 18.86 45.31
N ARG A 288 -29.41 17.97 44.69
CA ARG A 288 -28.02 17.67 45.05
C ARG A 288 -27.09 18.82 44.68
N LEU A 289 -27.13 19.30 43.43
CA LEU A 289 -26.37 20.49 43.03
C LEU A 289 -26.70 21.71 43.90
N GLN A 290 -27.98 21.98 44.18
CA GLN A 290 -28.39 23.08 45.05
C GLN A 290 -27.88 22.93 46.49
N ALA A 291 -27.74 21.71 46.99
CA ALA A 291 -27.18 21.48 48.32
C ALA A 291 -25.67 21.77 48.34
N ILE A 292 -24.94 21.36 47.31
CA ILE A 292 -23.50 21.59 47.17
C ILE A 292 -23.20 23.09 46.97
N LEU A 293 -24.03 23.80 46.19
CA LEU A 293 -23.91 25.25 45.97
C LEU A 293 -24.00 26.10 47.25
N LYS A 294 -24.53 25.55 48.35
CA LYS A 294 -24.54 26.24 49.65
C LYS A 294 -23.16 26.29 50.30
N VAL A 295 -22.24 25.42 49.90
CA VAL A 295 -20.91 25.25 50.50
C VAL A 295 -19.76 25.40 49.51
N VAL A 296 -20.01 25.24 48.21
CA VAL A 296 -19.03 25.41 47.12
C VAL A 296 -19.51 26.48 46.13
N PRO A 297 -18.66 27.44 45.73
CA PRO A 297 -19.01 28.41 44.68
C PRO A 297 -19.33 27.73 43.35
N ALA A 298 -20.34 28.21 42.62
CA ALA A 298 -20.75 27.64 41.34
C ALA A 298 -19.59 27.52 40.33
N GLN A 299 -18.67 28.50 40.32
CA GLN A 299 -17.50 28.53 39.43
C GLN A 299 -16.43 27.46 39.73
N LYS A 300 -16.64 26.62 40.74
CA LYS A 300 -15.79 25.48 41.10
C LYS A 300 -16.52 24.13 40.99
N ILE A 301 -17.72 24.10 40.44
CA ILE A 301 -18.52 22.89 40.31
C ILE A 301 -18.56 22.50 38.84
N VAL A 302 -18.11 21.30 38.52
CA VAL A 302 -18.37 20.64 37.24
C VAL A 302 -19.42 19.56 37.53
N ALA A 303 -20.60 19.67 36.94
CA ALA A 303 -21.68 18.72 37.20
C ALA A 303 -21.53 17.48 36.32
N GLY A 304 -21.54 16.30 36.92
CA GLY A 304 -21.60 15.04 36.19
C GLY A 304 -22.90 14.94 35.40
N VAL A 305 -22.82 14.39 34.20
CA VAL A 305 -23.94 14.02 33.33
C VAL A 305 -23.69 12.58 32.93
N ALA A 306 -24.64 11.71 33.24
CA ALA A 306 -24.53 10.29 32.95
C ALA A 306 -25.38 9.91 31.74
N ASN A 307 -24.92 8.93 30.96
CA ASN A 307 -25.67 8.39 29.85
C ASN A 307 -25.33 6.90 29.68
N TYR A 308 -26.07 6.07 30.40
CA TYR A 308 -25.93 4.61 30.43
C TYR A 308 -27.21 4.02 31.03
N ALA A 309 -27.26 2.70 31.10
CA ALA A 309 -28.35 1.93 31.66
C ALA A 309 -27.87 0.92 32.70
N TYR A 310 -28.82 0.48 33.52
CA TYR A 310 -28.63 -0.63 34.43
C TYR A 310 -29.77 -1.64 34.25
N ASP A 311 -29.43 -2.92 34.12
CA ASP A 311 -30.38 -4.03 34.11
C ASP A 311 -30.32 -4.82 35.42
N TRP A 312 -31.39 -4.70 36.23
CA TRP A 312 -31.55 -5.43 37.48
C TRP A 312 -32.40 -6.68 37.30
N THR A 313 -31.86 -7.82 37.71
CA THR A 313 -32.66 -9.06 37.88
C THR A 313 -33.40 -9.09 39.22
N GLU A 314 -34.72 -9.27 39.20
CA GLU A 314 -35.56 -9.43 40.39
C GLU A 314 -35.68 -10.91 40.85
N PRO A 315 -35.94 -11.17 42.15
CA PRO A 315 -36.09 -10.21 43.24
C PRO A 315 -34.74 -9.69 43.78
N PHE A 316 -34.64 -8.40 44.08
CA PHE A 316 -33.47 -7.85 44.77
C PHE A 316 -33.29 -8.45 46.17
N ASN A 317 -32.10 -8.99 46.45
CA ASN A 317 -31.77 -9.57 47.75
C ASN A 317 -30.87 -8.63 48.57
N LYS A 318 -31.46 -7.86 49.49
CA LYS A 318 -30.73 -6.93 50.38
C LYS A 318 -29.60 -7.58 51.19
N ALA A 319 -29.68 -8.87 51.51
CA ALA A 319 -28.67 -9.56 52.31
C ALA A 319 -27.47 -10.04 51.47
N LYS A 320 -27.66 -10.21 50.15
CA LYS A 320 -26.64 -10.59 49.18
C LYS A 320 -26.95 -9.92 47.84
N PRO A 321 -26.72 -8.60 47.71
CA PRO A 321 -26.99 -7.88 46.49
C PRO A 321 -26.14 -8.48 45.37
N LYS A 322 -26.79 -8.83 44.25
CA LYS A 322 -26.09 -9.10 43.00
C LYS A 322 -25.99 -7.78 42.26
N PRO A 323 -24.82 -7.42 41.69
CA PRO A 323 -24.71 -6.21 40.88
C PRO A 323 -25.66 -6.30 39.70
N ALA A 324 -26.35 -5.20 39.39
CA ALA A 324 -27.02 -5.01 38.11
C ALA A 324 -25.98 -5.05 36.97
N ALA A 325 -26.40 -5.46 35.77
CA ALA A 325 -25.55 -5.30 34.60
C ALA A 325 -25.50 -3.81 34.23
N VAL A 326 -24.30 -3.28 34.02
CA VAL A 326 -24.11 -1.95 33.43
C VAL A 326 -24.25 -2.16 31.92
N GLU A 327 -25.14 -1.41 31.29
CA GLU A 327 -25.35 -1.41 29.85
C GLU A 327 -25.13 0.00 29.31
N ASN A 328 -24.62 0.12 28.09
CA ASN A 328 -24.69 1.41 27.39
C ASN A 328 -26.11 1.66 26.84
N PHE A 329 -26.34 2.86 26.30
CA PHE A 329 -27.62 3.23 25.71
C PHE A 329 -28.07 2.27 24.59
N GLN A 330 -27.16 1.90 23.69
CA GLN A 330 -27.47 1.07 22.52
C GLN A 330 -27.79 -0.38 22.90
N GLU A 331 -27.12 -0.95 23.89
CA GLU A 331 -27.40 -2.25 24.50
C GLU A 331 -28.80 -2.28 25.12
N ALA A 332 -29.16 -1.28 25.92
CA ALA A 332 -30.48 -1.19 26.53
C ALA A 332 -31.61 -1.11 25.47
N VAL A 333 -31.40 -0.33 24.42
CA VAL A 333 -32.33 -0.23 23.28
C VAL A 333 -32.48 -1.56 22.54
N VAL A 334 -31.37 -2.30 22.36
CA VAL A 334 -31.38 -3.63 21.75
C VAL A 334 -32.16 -4.60 22.62
N THR A 335 -31.91 -4.62 23.92
CA THR A 335 -32.65 -5.44 24.89
C THR A 335 -34.16 -5.14 24.84
N ALA A 336 -34.54 -3.86 24.74
CA ALA A 336 -35.94 -3.47 24.54
C ALA A 336 -36.52 -4.02 23.22
N SER A 337 -35.77 -3.90 22.12
CA SER A 337 -36.17 -4.43 20.81
C SER A 337 -36.28 -5.95 20.78
N GLU A 338 -35.39 -6.68 21.44
CA GLU A 338 -35.39 -8.15 21.45
C GLU A 338 -36.49 -8.73 22.34
N SER A 339 -36.82 -8.02 23.42
CA SER A 339 -37.89 -8.40 24.34
C SER A 339 -39.27 -7.93 23.91
N ASP A 340 -39.40 -7.20 22.80
CA ASP A 340 -40.61 -6.48 22.39
C ASP A 340 -41.17 -5.58 23.53
N ALA A 341 -40.29 -5.07 24.40
CA ALA A 341 -40.65 -4.18 25.49
C ALA A 341 -40.80 -2.73 24.98
N SER A 342 -41.77 -2.00 25.52
CA SER A 342 -41.89 -0.56 25.26
C SER A 342 -41.07 0.20 26.29
N ILE A 343 -40.18 1.07 25.84
CA ILE A 343 -39.50 2.04 26.70
C ILE A 343 -40.54 3.08 27.14
N GLU A 344 -40.74 3.22 28.45
CA GLU A 344 -41.66 4.18 29.05
C GLU A 344 -40.86 5.32 29.71
N PHE A 345 -41.25 6.57 29.47
CA PHE A 345 -40.67 7.73 30.13
C PHE A 345 -41.41 8.02 31.44
N ASP A 346 -40.75 7.82 32.59
CA ASP A 346 -41.39 8.05 33.88
C ASP A 346 -41.52 9.55 34.18
N SER A 347 -42.76 10.06 34.17
CA SER A 347 -43.02 11.50 34.35
C SER A 347 -42.67 12.05 35.74
N ASP A 348 -42.44 11.20 36.75
CA ASP A 348 -42.07 11.62 38.09
C ASP A 348 -40.54 11.84 38.21
N SER A 349 -39.72 10.93 37.67
CA SER A 349 -38.25 11.03 37.67
C SER A 349 -37.67 11.73 36.44
N LEU A 350 -38.39 11.74 35.32
CA LEU A 350 -37.93 12.09 33.98
C LEU A 350 -36.77 11.20 33.51
N ASN A 351 -36.80 9.90 33.84
CA ASN A 351 -35.88 8.90 33.31
C ASN A 351 -36.69 7.80 32.57
N PRO A 352 -36.20 7.31 31.42
CA PRO A 352 -36.78 6.16 30.72
C PRO A 352 -36.51 4.84 31.44
N HIS A 353 -37.46 3.90 31.33
CA HIS A 353 -37.32 2.55 31.85
C HIS A 353 -38.18 1.53 31.09
N PHE A 354 -37.87 0.24 31.24
CA PHE A 354 -38.72 -0.85 30.78
C PHE A 354 -38.46 -2.13 31.60
N SER A 355 -39.32 -3.13 31.41
CA SER A 355 -39.18 -4.43 32.07
C SER A 355 -39.41 -5.56 31.08
N TYR A 356 -38.71 -6.67 31.26
CA TYR A 356 -38.87 -7.87 30.42
C TYR A 356 -38.69 -9.17 31.21
N TYR A 357 -39.03 -10.29 30.56
CA TYR A 357 -38.72 -11.63 31.04
C TYR A 357 -37.53 -12.22 30.28
N ASP A 358 -36.56 -12.76 31.02
CA ASP A 358 -35.48 -13.57 30.44
C ASP A 358 -35.99 -14.97 30.02
N GLU A 359 -35.12 -15.74 29.35
CA GLU A 359 -35.42 -17.11 28.91
C GLU A 359 -35.74 -18.07 30.07
N HIS A 360 -35.36 -17.71 31.30
CA HIS A 360 -35.59 -18.46 32.53
C HIS A 360 -36.83 -17.98 33.31
N ASN A 361 -37.63 -17.07 32.74
CA ASN A 361 -38.79 -16.40 33.34
C ASN A 361 -38.46 -15.55 34.59
N LYS A 362 -37.24 -15.01 34.69
CA LYS A 362 -36.92 -13.96 35.66
C LYS A 362 -37.32 -12.60 35.11
N VAL A 363 -37.73 -11.71 36.02
CA VAL A 363 -38.06 -10.34 35.68
C VAL A 363 -36.81 -9.51 35.73
N HIS A 364 -36.61 -8.72 34.69
CA HIS A 364 -35.57 -7.73 34.56
C HIS A 364 -36.20 -6.34 34.53
N ASN A 365 -35.59 -5.39 35.23
CA ASN A 365 -35.99 -3.99 35.25
C ASN A 365 -34.81 -3.17 34.78
N VAL A 366 -34.99 -2.48 33.66
CA VAL A 366 -33.96 -1.63 33.06
C VAL A 366 -34.34 -0.17 33.28
N TRP A 367 -33.46 0.61 33.88
CA TRP A 367 -33.52 2.07 33.87
C TRP A 367 -32.35 2.61 33.08
N MET A 368 -32.58 3.67 32.33
CA MET A 368 -31.55 4.24 31.46
C MET A 368 -31.58 5.77 31.49
N LEU A 369 -30.49 6.37 31.03
CA LEU A 369 -30.34 7.80 30.76
C LEU A 369 -30.01 7.94 29.28
N ASP A 370 -30.56 8.96 28.64
CA ASP A 370 -30.48 9.20 27.20
C ASP A 370 -30.26 10.70 26.90
N ALA A 371 -30.30 11.10 25.63
CA ALA A 371 -30.04 12.50 25.29
C ALA A 371 -31.14 13.46 25.82
N VAL A 372 -32.37 12.97 26.05
CA VAL A 372 -33.46 13.75 26.64
C VAL A 372 -33.23 13.98 28.13
N THR A 373 -32.78 12.96 28.87
CA THR A 373 -32.38 13.13 30.28
C THR A 373 -31.19 14.09 30.39
N ALA A 374 -30.16 13.91 29.57
CA ALA A 374 -28.99 14.78 29.52
C ALA A 374 -29.36 16.23 29.18
N TYR A 375 -30.29 16.46 28.24
CA TYR A 375 -30.81 17.80 27.97
C TYR A 375 -31.35 18.46 29.25
N ASN A 376 -32.19 17.76 30.00
CA ASN A 376 -32.80 18.29 31.23
C ASN A 376 -31.75 18.61 32.31
N GLU A 377 -30.75 17.77 32.47
CA GLU A 377 -29.62 17.96 33.40
C GLU A 377 -28.74 19.15 32.98
N LEU A 378 -28.38 19.25 31.69
CA LEU A 378 -27.60 20.35 31.13
C LEU A 378 -28.33 21.69 31.31
N ARG A 379 -29.66 21.73 31.13
CA ARG A 379 -30.45 22.95 31.38
C ARG A 379 -30.53 23.31 32.86
N ALA A 380 -30.51 22.33 33.76
CA ALA A 380 -30.41 22.59 35.19
C ALA A 380 -29.03 23.15 35.57
N ALA A 381 -27.94 22.54 35.11
CA ALA A 381 -26.57 22.99 35.33
C ALA A 381 -26.36 24.42 34.80
N GLU A 382 -26.82 24.72 33.58
CA GLU A 382 -26.74 26.06 32.97
C GLU A 382 -27.41 27.14 33.84
N ARG A 383 -28.61 26.86 34.36
CA ARG A 383 -29.36 27.81 35.22
C ARG A 383 -28.70 28.05 36.55
N LEU A 384 -28.08 27.00 37.11
CA LEU A 384 -27.33 27.09 38.36
C LEU A 384 -25.96 27.77 38.18
N GLY A 385 -25.54 28.02 36.93
CA GLY A 385 -24.32 28.76 36.61
C GLY A 385 -23.05 28.08 37.12
N VAL A 386 -23.04 26.74 37.13
CA VAL A 386 -21.87 25.94 37.51
C VAL A 386 -20.72 26.15 36.52
N GLN A 387 -19.51 25.70 36.81
CA GLN A 387 -18.35 25.91 35.94
C GLN A 387 -18.45 25.17 34.60
N GLY A 388 -19.12 24.02 34.59
CA GLY A 388 -19.26 23.18 33.42
C GLY A 388 -19.90 21.84 33.73
N THR A 389 -19.80 20.91 32.79
CA THR A 389 -20.33 19.54 32.90
C THR A 389 -19.29 18.51 32.48
N ALA A 390 -19.42 17.29 33.00
CA ALA A 390 -18.57 16.15 32.68
C ALA A 390 -19.40 14.92 32.31
N LEU A 391 -19.25 14.40 31.09
CA LEU A 391 -19.94 13.20 30.63
C LEU A 391 -19.29 11.93 31.20
N TRP A 392 -20.03 11.14 31.98
CA TRP A 392 -19.67 9.78 32.38
C TRP A 392 -20.55 8.78 31.60
N ARG A 393 -20.02 8.15 30.54
CA ARG A 393 -18.67 8.28 29.95
C ARG A 393 -18.75 8.12 28.43
N LEU A 394 -17.68 8.52 27.71
CA LEU A 394 -17.60 8.33 26.27
C LEU A 394 -17.77 6.86 25.88
N GLY A 395 -18.56 6.61 24.84
CA GLY A 395 -18.90 5.30 24.32
C GLY A 395 -20.11 4.64 24.97
N MET A 396 -20.71 5.24 26.00
CA MET A 396 -21.92 4.70 26.65
C MET A 396 -23.20 5.42 26.23
N GLU A 397 -23.06 6.57 25.61
CA GLU A 397 -24.11 7.54 25.46
C GLU A 397 -25.05 7.33 24.28
N ASP A 398 -26.24 7.93 24.39
CA ASP A 398 -27.09 8.29 23.26
C ASP A 398 -26.40 9.37 22.42
N ASP A 399 -25.92 8.99 21.24
CA ASP A 399 -25.11 9.84 20.37
C ASP A 399 -25.78 11.17 19.98
N SER A 400 -27.12 11.23 19.99
CA SER A 400 -27.82 12.48 19.71
C SER A 400 -27.61 13.57 20.78
N LEU A 401 -27.04 13.24 21.95
CA LEU A 401 -26.72 14.23 22.99
C LEU A 401 -25.71 15.27 22.48
N TRP A 402 -24.81 14.89 21.58
CA TRP A 402 -23.77 15.77 21.05
C TRP A 402 -24.36 16.95 20.29
N ALA A 403 -25.58 16.78 19.73
CA ALA A 403 -26.32 17.86 19.08
C ALA A 403 -26.73 19.01 20.01
N ILE A 404 -26.73 18.79 21.33
CA ILE A 404 -27.10 19.77 22.36
C ILE A 404 -26.00 20.02 23.41
N TRP A 405 -24.88 19.29 23.34
CA TRP A 405 -23.79 19.33 24.33
C TRP A 405 -23.12 20.70 24.41
N ASP A 406 -22.81 21.31 23.26
CA ASP A 406 -22.18 22.63 23.16
C ASP A 406 -23.19 23.81 23.17
N VAL A 407 -24.49 23.51 23.10
CA VAL A 407 -25.53 24.52 22.91
C VAL A 407 -26.05 25.03 24.26
N THR A 408 -25.64 26.24 24.63
CA THR A 408 -26.30 27.02 25.71
C THR A 408 -27.58 27.67 25.20
N ARG A 409 -28.66 27.68 25.99
CA ARG A 409 -29.97 28.26 25.61
C ARG A 409 -30.48 27.75 24.24
N PRO A 410 -30.74 26.45 24.12
CA PRO A 410 -31.08 25.81 22.86
C PRO A 410 -32.42 26.38 22.36
N ASP A 411 -32.49 26.69 21.07
CA ASP A 411 -33.75 27.05 20.42
C ASP A 411 -34.55 25.79 20.02
N ASP A 412 -35.69 25.98 19.36
CA ASP A 412 -36.50 24.86 18.89
C ASP A 412 -35.75 24.01 17.85
N ALA A 413 -34.84 24.61 17.08
CA ALA A 413 -34.07 23.91 16.07
C ALA A 413 -33.00 23.01 16.71
N ALA A 414 -32.32 23.46 17.76
CA ALA A 414 -31.40 22.64 18.53
C ALA A 414 -32.13 21.47 19.22
N ARG A 415 -33.29 21.73 19.84
CA ARG A 415 -34.13 20.67 20.42
C ARG A 415 -34.57 19.64 19.38
N ALA A 416 -35.00 20.09 18.20
CA ALA A 416 -35.48 19.19 17.15
C ALA A 416 -34.44 18.16 16.70
N ARG A 417 -33.13 18.43 16.85
CA ARG A 417 -32.07 17.46 16.53
C ARG A 417 -32.08 16.23 17.42
N LEU A 418 -32.64 16.33 18.64
CA LEU A 418 -32.82 15.17 19.53
C LEU A 418 -33.86 14.18 19.00
N GLN A 419 -34.68 14.55 18.02
CA GLN A 419 -35.69 13.64 17.45
C GLN A 419 -35.06 12.53 16.61
N ASP A 420 -33.93 12.79 15.98
CA ASP A 420 -33.17 11.82 15.22
C ASP A 420 -32.14 11.15 16.13
N ILE A 421 -32.15 9.82 16.19
CA ILE A 421 -31.23 9.06 17.05
C ILE A 421 -30.24 8.30 16.15
N PRO A 422 -28.97 8.72 16.09
CA PRO A 422 -27.95 7.99 15.33
C PRO A 422 -27.79 6.56 15.86
N PRO A 423 -27.40 5.59 15.01
CA PRO A 423 -26.98 4.28 15.48
C PRO A 423 -25.73 4.40 16.38
N GLY A 424 -25.67 3.60 17.46
CA GLY A 424 -24.49 3.58 18.34
C GLY A 424 -23.25 2.97 17.69
N PHE A 425 -22.10 3.18 18.35
CA PHE A 425 -20.78 2.72 17.94
C PHE A 425 -20.56 1.20 18.05
N ASP A 426 -21.38 0.55 18.87
CA ASP A 426 -21.20 -0.84 19.25
C ASP A 426 -21.56 -1.81 18.14
N LEU A 427 -21.01 -3.01 18.24
CA LEU A 427 -21.41 -4.14 17.41
C LEU A 427 -22.30 -5.08 18.21
N ILE A 428 -23.49 -5.34 17.68
CA ILE A 428 -24.38 -6.34 18.25
C ILE A 428 -23.98 -7.69 17.67
N LEU A 429 -23.50 -8.59 18.54
CA LEU A 429 -23.04 -9.91 18.14
C LEU A 429 -24.10 -10.95 18.49
N GLU A 430 -24.72 -11.54 17.48
CA GLU A 430 -25.75 -12.56 17.64
C GLU A 430 -25.18 -13.96 17.32
N GLY A 431 -25.16 -14.86 18.30
CA GLY A 431 -24.67 -16.23 18.13
C GLY A 431 -23.29 -16.45 18.73
N ASN A 432 -22.60 -17.52 18.31
CA ASN A 432 -21.26 -17.87 18.79
C ASN A 432 -20.42 -18.46 17.66
N GLY A 433 -19.15 -18.08 17.59
CA GLY A 433 -18.14 -18.65 16.69
C GLY A 433 -17.42 -17.60 15.82
N ASP A 434 -16.45 -18.08 15.04
CA ASP A 434 -15.52 -17.22 14.29
C ASP A 434 -16.00 -16.84 12.88
N ILE A 435 -17.18 -17.31 12.46
CA ILE A 435 -17.65 -17.18 11.08
C ILE A 435 -18.86 -16.25 11.03
N TRP A 436 -18.80 -15.23 10.17
CA TRP A 436 -19.86 -14.23 10.02
C TRP A 436 -20.58 -14.43 8.69
N ASN A 437 -21.85 -14.84 8.80
CA ASN A 437 -22.65 -15.20 7.62
C ASN A 437 -23.61 -14.08 7.18
N LYS A 438 -23.82 -13.09 8.04
CA LYS A 438 -24.71 -11.96 7.80
C LYS A 438 -24.28 -10.79 8.67
N ILE A 439 -24.28 -9.61 8.08
CA ILE A 439 -24.10 -8.34 8.77
C ILE A 439 -25.25 -7.43 8.33
N THR A 440 -26.03 -6.90 9.27
CA THR A 440 -27.08 -5.91 8.93
C THR A 440 -26.50 -4.52 8.94
N THR A 441 -26.95 -3.67 8.01
CA THR A 441 -26.62 -2.24 8.03
C THR A 441 -27.32 -1.55 9.20
N PRO A 442 -26.68 -0.54 9.81
CA PRO A 442 -27.28 0.26 10.86
C PRO A 442 -28.60 0.89 10.43
N GLN A 443 -29.51 1.05 11.38
CA GLN A 443 -30.79 1.71 11.21
C GLN A 443 -30.87 2.89 12.18
N PRO A 444 -31.03 4.13 11.69
CA PRO A 444 -31.25 5.26 12.58
C PRO A 444 -32.60 5.13 13.30
N GLY A 445 -32.63 5.56 14.55
CA GLY A 445 -33.83 5.66 15.38
C GLY A 445 -34.49 7.02 15.27
N SER A 446 -35.67 7.13 15.87
CA SER A 446 -36.38 8.39 16.00
C SER A 446 -37.25 8.42 17.24
N ARG A 447 -37.43 9.60 17.83
CA ARG A 447 -38.31 9.84 18.96
C ARG A 447 -39.12 11.12 18.84
N THR A 448 -40.20 11.16 19.59
CA THR A 448 -40.99 12.37 19.85
C THR A 448 -41.00 12.67 21.34
N PHE A 449 -41.09 13.95 21.69
CA PHE A 449 -41.08 14.38 23.09
C PHE A 449 -41.92 15.63 23.32
N ASP A 450 -42.44 15.77 24.55
CA ASP A 450 -43.21 16.93 24.99
C ASP A 450 -42.32 17.93 25.72
N PHE A 451 -42.24 19.16 25.22
CA PHE A 451 -41.49 20.25 25.83
C PHE A 451 -42.39 21.23 26.60
N ASP A 452 -42.01 21.53 27.85
CA ASP A 452 -42.67 22.55 28.67
C ASP A 452 -41.87 23.86 28.69
N ALA A 453 -42.39 24.89 28.01
CA ALA A 453 -41.73 26.19 27.90
C ALA A 453 -41.61 26.93 29.25
N ASP A 454 -42.47 26.67 30.22
CA ASP A 454 -42.42 27.32 31.53
C ASP A 454 -41.22 26.80 32.35
N SER A 455 -41.01 25.48 32.34
CA SER A 455 -39.89 24.84 33.04
C SER A 455 -38.65 24.68 32.17
N ASN A 456 -38.72 24.90 30.85
CA ASN A 456 -37.68 24.60 29.85
C ASN A 456 -37.15 23.15 29.95
N LEU A 457 -38.02 22.21 30.30
CA LEU A 457 -37.69 20.79 30.41
C LEU A 457 -38.52 19.99 29.41
N ILE A 458 -37.97 18.87 28.99
CA ILE A 458 -38.72 17.80 28.32
C ILE A 458 -39.40 16.97 29.40
N THR A 459 -40.71 16.75 29.25
CA THR A 459 -41.57 16.16 30.29
C THR A 459 -42.16 14.80 29.93
N ASP A 460 -42.05 14.40 28.66
CA ASP A 460 -42.47 13.09 28.15
C ASP A 460 -41.64 12.78 26.90
N GLU A 461 -41.44 11.50 26.62
CA GLU A 461 -40.70 11.00 25.46
C GLU A 461 -41.33 9.69 24.97
N THR A 462 -41.29 9.47 23.67
CA THR A 462 -41.73 8.24 23.02
C THR A 462 -40.76 7.89 21.91
N TYR A 463 -40.22 6.68 21.99
CA TYR A 463 -39.40 6.08 20.93
C TYR A 463 -40.31 5.60 19.80
N ASP A 464 -40.29 6.30 18.66
CA ASP A 464 -41.07 5.93 17.48
C ASP A 464 -40.39 4.79 16.70
N VAL A 465 -39.05 4.83 16.64
CA VAL A 465 -38.20 3.81 16.02
C VAL A 465 -36.94 3.67 16.88
N LEU A 466 -36.63 2.45 17.29
CA LEU A 466 -35.40 2.16 18.04
C LEU A 466 -34.17 2.18 17.11
N PRO A 467 -33.07 2.89 17.47
CA PRO A 467 -31.82 2.83 16.72
C PRO A 467 -31.18 1.45 16.84
N MET A 468 -30.60 0.96 15.74
CA MET A 468 -29.89 -0.32 15.71
C MET A 468 -28.53 -0.14 15.03
N SER A 469 -27.46 -0.53 15.71
CA SER A 469 -26.12 -0.56 15.13
C SER A 469 -25.90 -1.79 14.22
N TYR A 470 -24.67 -2.03 13.78
CA TYR A 470 -24.35 -3.22 12.99
C TYR A 470 -24.63 -4.49 13.81
N ARG A 471 -25.36 -5.43 13.21
CA ARG A 471 -25.55 -6.77 13.79
C ARG A 471 -24.80 -7.81 13.02
N ILE A 472 -23.96 -8.56 13.72
CA ILE A 472 -23.11 -9.61 13.15
C ILE A 472 -23.62 -10.95 13.63
N PHE A 473 -24.01 -11.80 12.70
CA PHE A 473 -24.49 -13.15 12.98
C PHE A 473 -23.31 -14.11 12.97
N GLN A 474 -22.91 -14.56 14.16
CA GLN A 474 -21.78 -15.44 14.40
C GLN A 474 -22.21 -16.91 14.43
N VAL A 475 -21.47 -17.74 13.71
CA VAL A 475 -21.66 -19.20 13.65
C VAL A 475 -20.31 -19.92 13.71
N GLY A 476 -20.36 -21.24 13.90
CA GLY A 476 -19.16 -22.10 13.87
C GLY A 476 -18.64 -22.51 15.25
N ALA A 477 -19.27 -22.06 16.34
CA ALA A 477 -18.92 -22.54 17.67
C ALA A 477 -19.19 -24.04 17.83
N GLN A 478 -18.12 -24.83 18.01
CA GLN A 478 -18.21 -26.29 18.17
C GLN A 478 -17.36 -26.77 19.35
N PRO A 479 -17.91 -27.56 20.29
CA PRO A 479 -17.12 -28.10 21.39
C PRO A 479 -16.00 -29.02 20.85
N HIS A 480 -14.78 -28.87 21.37
CA HIS A 480 -13.64 -29.73 21.09
C HIS A 480 -13.22 -29.85 19.61
N LYS A 481 -13.65 -28.95 18.72
CA LYS A 481 -13.20 -28.91 17.32
C LYS A 481 -12.39 -27.65 17.06
N ILE A 482 -11.24 -27.78 16.38
CA ILE A 482 -10.38 -26.65 16.03
C ILE A 482 -10.03 -26.72 14.54
N ALA A 483 -10.17 -25.60 13.83
CA ALA A 483 -9.69 -25.44 12.47
C ALA A 483 -8.36 -24.69 12.46
N LEU A 484 -7.40 -25.18 11.66
CA LEU A 484 -6.15 -24.48 11.38
C LEU A 484 -6.32 -23.71 10.08
N SER A 485 -6.02 -22.41 10.11
CA SER A 485 -6.04 -21.54 8.94
C SER A 485 -4.69 -20.88 8.69
N PHE A 486 -4.38 -20.63 7.40
CA PHE A 486 -3.13 -20.01 6.96
C PHE A 486 -3.40 -18.86 6.00
N ASP A 487 -2.79 -17.71 6.27
CA ASP A 487 -2.94 -16.50 5.47
C ASP A 487 -1.62 -16.10 4.77
N ASP A 488 -1.78 -15.22 3.78
CA ASP A 488 -0.73 -14.59 2.96
C ASP A 488 -0.03 -15.45 1.91
N GLY A 489 -0.25 -16.77 1.90
CA GLY A 489 0.35 -17.67 0.91
C GLY A 489 -0.36 -17.72 -0.44
N PRO A 490 0.11 -18.59 -1.36
CA PRO A 490 1.23 -19.52 -1.19
C PRO A 490 2.63 -18.91 -1.43
N ASP A 491 3.53 -18.97 -0.43
CA ASP A 491 4.95 -18.60 -0.56
C ASP A 491 5.81 -19.83 -0.94
N PRO A 492 6.68 -19.72 -1.97
CA PRO A 492 7.46 -20.84 -2.49
C PRO A 492 8.54 -21.40 -1.54
N ARG A 493 8.86 -20.71 -0.44
CA ARG A 493 9.87 -21.10 0.56
C ARG A 493 9.23 -21.70 1.82
N ASN A 494 8.03 -21.27 2.17
CA ASN A 494 7.36 -21.58 3.44
C ASN A 494 6.22 -22.60 3.27
N THR A 495 5.25 -22.32 2.37
CA THR A 495 4.06 -23.15 2.14
C THR A 495 4.38 -24.63 1.87
N PRO A 496 5.41 -25.01 1.07
CA PRO A 496 5.73 -26.42 0.86
C PRO A 496 6.06 -27.19 2.14
N LYS A 497 6.73 -26.53 3.11
CA LYS A 497 7.12 -27.14 4.38
C LYS A 497 5.92 -27.30 5.31
N ILE A 498 5.01 -26.32 5.31
CA ILE A 498 3.75 -26.38 6.05
C ILE A 498 2.88 -27.52 5.53
N LEU A 499 2.71 -27.63 4.20
CA LEU A 499 1.99 -28.75 3.58
C LEU A 499 2.61 -30.11 3.93
N ASP A 500 3.94 -30.24 3.90
CA ASP A 500 4.62 -31.47 4.30
C ASP A 500 4.31 -31.86 5.76
N ILE A 501 4.26 -30.89 6.68
CA ILE A 501 3.90 -31.11 8.08
C ILE A 501 2.44 -31.53 8.20
N LEU A 502 1.50 -30.80 7.57
CA LEU A 502 0.08 -31.11 7.61
C LEU A 502 -0.22 -32.51 7.08
N LYS A 503 0.42 -32.88 5.96
CA LYS A 503 0.35 -34.21 5.37
C LYS A 503 0.89 -35.29 6.31
N ALA A 504 2.06 -35.07 6.91
CA ALA A 504 2.67 -36.00 7.87
C ALA A 504 1.82 -36.17 9.15
N LYS A 505 1.13 -35.12 9.56
CA LYS A 505 0.25 -35.10 10.74
C LYS A 505 -1.19 -35.50 10.43
N HIS A 506 -1.56 -35.70 9.17
CA HIS A 506 -2.94 -35.89 8.72
C HIS A 506 -3.89 -34.82 9.31
N ALA A 507 -3.48 -33.55 9.23
CA ALA A 507 -4.25 -32.42 9.74
C ALA A 507 -4.88 -31.65 8.55
N PRO A 508 -6.22 -31.50 8.51
CA PRO A 508 -6.84 -30.60 7.55
C PRO A 508 -6.50 -29.14 7.90
N ALA A 509 -6.56 -28.27 6.90
CA ALA A 509 -6.33 -26.83 7.05
C ALA A 509 -7.08 -26.06 5.96
N THR A 510 -7.24 -24.76 6.19
CA THR A 510 -7.85 -23.81 5.25
C THR A 510 -6.86 -22.70 4.92
N PHE A 511 -6.56 -22.47 3.65
CA PHE A 511 -5.61 -21.46 3.18
C PHE A 511 -6.36 -20.27 2.58
N PHE A 512 -6.14 -19.06 3.10
CA PHE A 512 -6.66 -17.81 2.54
C PHE A 512 -5.59 -17.18 1.66
N VAL A 513 -5.77 -17.32 0.34
CA VAL A 513 -4.69 -17.05 -0.61
C VAL A 513 -4.75 -15.65 -1.19
N ILE A 514 -3.58 -15.01 -1.26
CA ILE A 514 -3.38 -13.75 -1.98
C ILE A 514 -3.24 -14.08 -3.47
N GLY A 515 -4.05 -13.44 -4.32
CA GLY A 515 -4.07 -13.73 -5.75
C GLY A 515 -2.73 -13.46 -6.46
N GLU A 516 -1.99 -12.42 -6.07
CA GLU A 516 -0.68 -12.15 -6.63
C GLU A 516 0.33 -13.27 -6.32
N GLU A 517 0.44 -13.69 -5.05
CA GLU A 517 1.31 -14.80 -4.62
C GLU A 517 0.91 -16.12 -5.28
N ALA A 518 -0.39 -16.42 -5.32
CA ALA A 518 -0.94 -17.60 -5.97
C ALA A 518 -0.63 -17.63 -7.48
N ASN A 519 -0.65 -16.48 -8.17
CA ASN A 519 -0.35 -16.41 -9.60
C ASN A 519 1.14 -16.68 -9.89
N GLN A 520 2.05 -16.42 -8.94
CA GLN A 520 3.47 -16.78 -9.06
C GLN A 520 3.71 -18.28 -8.78
N SER A 521 2.83 -18.88 -7.99
CA SER A 521 2.98 -20.24 -7.45
C SER A 521 1.79 -21.15 -7.76
N LEU A 522 1.33 -21.16 -9.02
CA LEU A 522 0.15 -21.93 -9.46
C LEU A 522 0.21 -23.43 -9.10
N ASP A 523 1.41 -24.02 -9.11
CA ASP A 523 1.60 -25.43 -8.75
C ASP A 523 1.45 -25.68 -7.25
N LEU A 524 1.79 -24.70 -6.39
CA LEU A 524 1.56 -24.79 -4.95
C LEU A 524 0.08 -24.60 -4.61
N LEU A 525 -0.60 -23.65 -5.26
CA LEU A 525 -2.05 -23.51 -5.12
C LEU A 525 -2.79 -24.81 -5.48
N ARG A 526 -2.38 -25.48 -6.58
CA ARG A 526 -2.90 -26.81 -6.93
C ARG A 526 -2.59 -27.85 -5.87
N ARG A 527 -1.37 -27.84 -5.32
CA ARG A 527 -0.95 -28.78 -4.28
C ARG A 527 -1.78 -28.62 -3.01
N GLU A 528 -2.05 -27.40 -2.54
CA GLU A 528 -2.93 -27.14 -1.39
C GLU A 528 -4.30 -27.79 -1.60
N TYR A 529 -4.89 -27.56 -2.78
CA TYR A 529 -6.18 -28.12 -3.14
C TYR A 529 -6.15 -29.66 -3.30
N ASP A 530 -5.17 -30.21 -4.00
CA ASP A 530 -5.08 -31.65 -4.29
C ASP A 530 -4.74 -32.48 -3.05
N GLU A 531 -4.03 -31.91 -2.07
CA GLU A 531 -3.75 -32.56 -0.78
C GLU A 531 -4.96 -32.53 0.19
N GLY A 532 -6.06 -31.89 -0.21
CA GLY A 532 -7.35 -31.96 0.49
C GLY A 532 -7.69 -30.75 1.36
N HIS A 533 -6.88 -29.69 1.32
CA HIS A 533 -7.09 -28.47 2.09
C HIS A 533 -8.18 -27.59 1.47
N GLU A 534 -8.75 -26.69 2.27
CA GLU A 534 -9.72 -25.71 1.80
C GLU A 534 -9.03 -24.43 1.34
N ILE A 535 -9.61 -23.75 0.35
CA ILE A 535 -9.05 -22.52 -0.22
C ILE A 535 -10.08 -21.41 -0.05
N GLY A 536 -9.69 -20.34 0.62
CA GLY A 536 -10.45 -19.10 0.79
C GLY A 536 -9.81 -17.95 0.01
N ASN A 537 -10.60 -16.92 -0.26
CA ASN A 537 -10.15 -15.71 -0.93
C ASN A 537 -9.55 -14.74 0.11
N HIS A 538 -8.35 -14.21 -0.16
CA HIS A 538 -7.70 -13.18 0.66
C HIS A 538 -7.34 -11.94 -0.18
N THR A 539 -8.19 -11.59 -1.16
CA THR A 539 -8.00 -10.56 -2.20
C THR A 539 -6.85 -10.83 -3.18
N TYR A 540 -6.71 -10.00 -4.22
CA TYR A 540 -5.67 -10.20 -5.24
C TYR A 540 -4.36 -9.50 -4.86
N THR A 541 -4.42 -8.23 -4.43
CA THR A 541 -3.25 -7.40 -4.10
C THR A 541 -3.03 -7.18 -2.60
N HIS A 542 -3.86 -7.81 -1.74
CA HIS A 542 -3.80 -7.67 -0.28
C HIS A 542 -3.89 -6.20 0.22
N PRO A 543 -4.95 -5.44 -0.13
CA PRO A 543 -5.14 -4.09 0.40
C PRO A 543 -5.77 -4.11 1.80
N ALA A 544 -5.45 -3.12 2.64
CA ALA A 544 -6.10 -2.91 3.92
C ALA A 544 -7.60 -2.56 3.76
N PHE A 545 -8.46 -3.20 4.55
CA PHE A 545 -9.91 -2.97 4.58
C PHE A 545 -10.25 -1.79 5.52
N VAL A 546 -9.82 -0.59 5.15
CA VAL A 546 -10.05 0.63 5.94
C VAL A 546 -11.16 1.51 5.34
N PRO A 547 -11.86 2.31 6.17
CA PRO A 547 -12.82 3.29 5.67
C PRO A 547 -12.22 4.17 4.56
N GLY A 548 -13.01 4.43 3.51
CA GLY A 548 -12.60 5.19 2.33
C GLY A 548 -12.14 4.37 1.12
N VAL A 549 -11.97 3.05 1.25
CA VAL A 549 -11.78 2.16 0.09
C VAL A 549 -13.09 2.04 -0.69
N SER A 550 -13.04 2.25 -2.01
CA SER A 550 -14.25 2.21 -2.83
C SER A 550 -14.79 0.79 -2.99
N ARG A 551 -16.13 0.66 -3.02
CA ARG A 551 -16.80 -0.62 -3.32
C ARG A 551 -16.29 -1.30 -4.59
N THR A 552 -16.05 -0.53 -5.65
CA THR A 552 -15.55 -1.07 -6.93
C THR A 552 -14.17 -1.69 -6.78
N GLN A 553 -13.31 -1.13 -5.95
CA GLN A 553 -11.99 -1.70 -5.68
C GLN A 553 -12.12 -3.04 -4.97
N ILE A 554 -12.92 -3.13 -3.91
CA ILE A 554 -13.15 -4.39 -3.17
C ILE A 554 -13.74 -5.47 -4.09
N GLU A 555 -14.76 -5.11 -4.89
CA GLU A 555 -15.35 -6.04 -5.85
C GLU A 555 -14.34 -6.50 -6.91
N LEU A 556 -13.45 -5.62 -7.36
CA LEU A 556 -12.39 -5.94 -8.31
C LEU A 556 -11.35 -6.90 -7.72
N GLU A 557 -10.90 -6.63 -6.50
CA GLU A 557 -9.93 -7.45 -5.75
C GLU A 557 -10.45 -8.88 -5.54
N LEU A 558 -11.69 -8.99 -5.05
CA LEU A 558 -12.34 -10.28 -4.84
C LEU A 558 -12.55 -11.01 -6.16
N ASN A 559 -13.06 -10.34 -7.19
CA ASN A 559 -13.27 -10.95 -8.50
C ASN A 559 -11.96 -11.42 -9.13
N LEU A 560 -10.89 -10.62 -9.09
CA LEU A 560 -9.60 -11.00 -9.68
C LEU A 560 -9.07 -12.29 -9.06
N ASN A 561 -9.08 -12.37 -7.73
CA ASN A 561 -8.64 -13.58 -7.03
C ASN A 561 -9.57 -14.76 -7.32
N GLU A 562 -10.89 -14.55 -7.30
CA GLU A 562 -11.86 -15.60 -7.64
C GLU A 562 -11.68 -16.14 -9.07
N ARG A 563 -11.37 -15.26 -10.04
CA ARG A 563 -11.09 -15.65 -11.44
C ARG A 563 -9.79 -16.46 -11.53
N LEU A 564 -8.76 -16.09 -10.77
CA LEU A 564 -7.52 -16.85 -10.68
C LEU A 564 -7.78 -18.26 -10.13
N LEU A 565 -8.48 -18.36 -8.99
CA LEU A 565 -8.87 -19.64 -8.37
C LEU A 565 -9.69 -20.50 -9.33
N ALA A 566 -10.69 -19.91 -9.98
CA ALA A 566 -11.51 -20.59 -10.97
C ALA A 566 -10.70 -21.12 -12.16
N SER A 567 -9.76 -20.31 -12.67
CA SER A 567 -8.91 -20.69 -13.81
C SER A 567 -7.90 -21.80 -13.47
N THR A 568 -7.44 -21.84 -12.22
CA THR A 568 -6.36 -22.73 -11.78
C THR A 568 -6.87 -24.04 -11.20
N LEU A 569 -7.89 -23.96 -10.34
CA LEU A 569 -8.42 -25.08 -9.55
C LEU A 569 -9.75 -25.63 -10.09
N GLY A 570 -10.47 -24.86 -10.92
CA GLY A 570 -11.77 -25.28 -11.45
C GLY A 570 -12.92 -25.23 -10.43
N ILE A 571 -12.74 -24.48 -9.34
CA ILE A 571 -13.70 -24.26 -8.26
C ILE A 571 -14.02 -22.78 -8.10
N LYS A 572 -15.10 -22.48 -7.36
CA LYS A 572 -15.29 -21.19 -6.71
C LYS A 572 -15.13 -21.37 -5.21
N THR A 573 -14.71 -20.35 -4.47
CA THR A 573 -14.71 -20.40 -3.00
C THR A 573 -15.82 -19.53 -2.42
N LEU A 574 -16.49 -20.01 -1.38
CA LEU A 574 -17.46 -19.24 -0.60
C LEU A 574 -16.81 -18.60 0.64
N MET A 575 -15.53 -18.86 0.90
CA MET A 575 -14.84 -18.37 2.09
C MET A 575 -14.01 -17.15 1.73
N PHE A 576 -14.11 -16.11 2.54
CA PHE A 576 -13.32 -14.90 2.43
C PHE A 576 -12.80 -14.50 3.80
N ARG A 577 -11.54 -14.06 3.86
CA ARG A 577 -10.98 -13.42 5.05
C ARG A 577 -10.46 -12.03 4.67
N PRO A 578 -10.90 -10.96 5.35
CA PRO A 578 -10.41 -9.60 5.09
C PRO A 578 -8.95 -9.43 5.54
N PRO A 579 -8.08 -8.81 4.73
CA PRO A 579 -6.72 -8.43 5.13
C PRO A 579 -6.67 -7.36 6.25
N TYR A 580 -5.58 -7.38 7.03
CA TYR A 580 -5.19 -6.40 8.05
C TYR A 580 -6.19 -6.18 9.20
N GLY A 581 -6.34 -7.16 10.08
CA GLY A 581 -6.88 -6.89 11.41
C GLY A 581 -8.40 -6.84 11.52
N ILE A 582 -9.16 -7.22 10.50
CA ILE A 582 -10.58 -7.60 10.67
C ILE A 582 -10.71 -9.13 10.76
N ASP A 583 -9.60 -9.79 11.07
CA ASP A 583 -9.47 -11.22 11.28
C ASP A 583 -9.67 -11.60 12.74
N HIS A 584 -9.64 -10.66 13.69
CA HIS A 584 -10.16 -10.82 15.05
C HIS A 584 -11.64 -10.41 15.15
N GLN A 585 -12.29 -10.71 16.27
CA GLN A 585 -13.67 -10.30 16.52
C GLN A 585 -13.74 -8.77 16.45
N PRO A 586 -14.52 -8.19 15.52
CA PRO A 586 -14.57 -6.75 15.35
C PRO A 586 -15.20 -6.14 16.60
N GLU A 587 -14.72 -4.96 16.96
CA GLU A 587 -15.13 -4.24 18.17
C GLU A 587 -15.93 -2.98 17.84
N THR A 588 -15.77 -2.41 16.64
CA THR A 588 -16.37 -1.13 16.25
C THR A 588 -17.12 -1.17 14.91
N ALA A 589 -18.11 -0.28 14.75
CA ALA A 589 -18.87 -0.11 13.51
C ALA A 589 -17.98 0.14 12.26
N ASP A 590 -16.89 0.88 12.40
CA ASP A 590 -15.99 1.25 11.31
C ASP A 590 -15.23 0.05 10.74
N GLU A 591 -14.86 -0.93 11.58
CA GLU A 591 -14.17 -2.16 11.16
C GLU A 591 -15.04 -3.03 10.26
N VAL A 592 -16.37 -2.92 10.39
CA VAL A 592 -17.31 -3.78 9.66
C VAL A 592 -18.03 -3.08 8.52
N GLU A 593 -17.80 -1.78 8.32
CA GLU A 593 -18.50 -0.96 7.32
C GLU A 593 -18.43 -1.55 5.91
N LEU A 594 -17.27 -2.12 5.56
CA LEU A 594 -16.99 -2.66 4.23
C LEU A 594 -17.40 -4.14 4.07
N LEU A 595 -17.61 -4.88 5.16
CA LEU A 595 -17.92 -6.30 5.16
C LEU A 595 -19.28 -6.70 4.52
N PRO A 596 -20.32 -5.85 4.50
CA PRO A 596 -21.53 -6.09 3.69
C PRO A 596 -21.26 -6.28 2.19
N ILE A 597 -20.15 -5.76 1.65
CA ILE A 597 -19.79 -5.89 0.23
C ILE A 597 -19.49 -7.36 -0.13
N PRO A 598 -18.49 -8.04 0.49
CA PRO A 598 -18.24 -9.47 0.23
C PRO A 598 -19.44 -10.36 0.57
N LEU A 599 -20.16 -10.08 1.67
CA LEU A 599 -21.38 -10.83 2.01
C LEU A 599 -22.45 -10.75 0.90
N SER A 600 -22.65 -9.56 0.31
CA SER A 600 -23.59 -9.39 -0.79
C SER A 600 -23.10 -9.99 -2.13
N MET A 601 -21.82 -10.40 -2.23
CA MET A 601 -21.29 -11.24 -3.31
C MET A 601 -21.51 -12.73 -3.07
N GLY A 602 -21.91 -13.12 -1.85
CA GLY A 602 -22.18 -14.49 -1.43
C GLY A 602 -21.02 -15.16 -0.69
N TYR A 603 -20.01 -14.40 -0.26
CA TYR A 603 -18.97 -14.91 0.63
C TYR A 603 -19.50 -15.09 2.06
N MET A 604 -18.94 -16.05 2.78
CA MET A 604 -18.92 -16.13 4.23
C MET A 604 -17.60 -15.52 4.71
N ILE A 605 -17.67 -14.67 5.73
CA ILE A 605 -16.47 -14.07 6.31
C ILE A 605 -15.95 -14.99 7.39
N VAL A 606 -14.67 -15.35 7.30
CA VAL A 606 -14.01 -16.25 8.25
C VAL A 606 -13.01 -15.44 9.07
N GLY A 607 -13.38 -15.12 10.31
CA GLY A 607 -12.48 -14.52 11.30
C GLY A 607 -11.64 -15.58 12.02
N SER A 608 -11.08 -15.19 13.15
CA SER A 608 -10.29 -15.99 14.08
C SER A 608 -10.19 -15.29 15.43
N GLN A 609 -10.71 -15.90 16.49
CA GLN A 609 -10.48 -15.42 17.85
C GLN A 609 -9.22 -16.03 18.50
N ILE A 610 -8.45 -16.83 17.76
CA ILE A 610 -7.20 -17.47 18.23
C ILE A 610 -6.04 -17.05 17.34
N ASP A 611 -5.37 -15.94 17.71
CA ASP A 611 -4.17 -15.44 17.04
C ASP A 611 -2.93 -15.60 17.96
N PRO A 612 -1.93 -16.42 17.61
CA PRO A 612 -0.67 -16.49 18.35
C PRO A 612 0.30 -15.34 18.04
N HIS A 613 -0.02 -14.48 17.07
CA HIS A 613 0.84 -13.46 16.47
C HIS A 613 2.13 -14.05 15.90
N ASP A 614 2.02 -15.14 15.14
CA ASP A 614 3.16 -15.84 14.54
C ASP A 614 3.89 -15.01 13.46
N TRP A 615 3.24 -13.95 12.98
CA TRP A 615 3.72 -13.02 11.97
C TRP A 615 4.62 -11.90 12.52
N GLY A 616 4.53 -11.57 13.82
CA GLY A 616 5.26 -10.49 14.51
C GLY A 616 4.73 -9.09 14.19
N GLU A 617 4.39 -8.29 15.21
CA GLU A 617 3.75 -6.96 15.02
C GLU A 617 4.46 -6.06 13.98
N VAL A 618 3.63 -5.35 13.21
CA VAL A 618 4.03 -4.24 12.34
C VAL A 618 4.89 -3.27 13.16
N GLY A 619 6.14 -3.04 12.75
CA GLY A 619 7.06 -2.14 13.48
C GLY A 619 8.43 -2.71 13.83
N GLY A 620 8.74 -3.95 13.43
CA GLY A 620 10.09 -4.52 13.53
C GLY A 620 10.35 -5.38 14.78
N VAL A 621 9.29 -5.86 15.43
CA VAL A 621 9.39 -6.86 16.51
C VAL A 621 9.58 -8.24 15.89
N ALA A 622 10.54 -9.03 16.42
CA ALA A 622 10.78 -10.38 15.93
C ALA A 622 9.59 -11.31 16.26
N PRO A 623 9.25 -12.29 15.40
CA PRO A 623 8.17 -13.23 15.68
C PRO A 623 8.45 -14.02 16.97
N PRO A 624 7.41 -14.32 17.77
CA PRO A 624 7.54 -15.03 19.05
C PRO A 624 8.23 -16.39 18.87
N ALA A 625 8.87 -16.87 19.94
CA ALA A 625 9.54 -18.17 19.89
C ALA A 625 8.52 -19.30 19.62
N PRO A 626 8.89 -20.42 18.97
CA PRO A 626 7.95 -21.49 18.63
C PRO A 626 7.13 -22.03 19.80
N GLN A 627 7.73 -22.14 21.00
CA GLN A 627 7.01 -22.58 22.19
C GLN A 627 5.99 -21.54 22.67
N GLU A 628 6.30 -20.25 22.54
CA GLU A 628 5.39 -19.17 22.92
C GLU A 628 4.17 -19.13 22.00
N ILE A 629 4.35 -19.37 20.69
CA ILE A 629 3.24 -19.56 19.73
C ILE A 629 2.31 -20.66 20.23
N VAL A 630 2.86 -21.82 20.61
CA VAL A 630 2.08 -22.97 21.09
C VAL A 630 1.35 -22.63 22.39
N ASP A 631 2.03 -21.98 23.33
CA ASP A 631 1.46 -21.62 24.62
C ASP A 631 0.29 -20.63 24.45
N ARG A 632 0.43 -19.64 23.56
CA ARG A 632 -0.63 -18.68 23.21
C ARG A 632 -1.84 -19.39 22.60
N VAL A 633 -1.65 -20.27 21.61
CA VAL A 633 -2.76 -21.04 21.02
C VAL A 633 -3.49 -21.84 22.09
N LEU A 634 -2.77 -22.60 22.91
CA LEU A 634 -3.39 -23.45 23.94
C LEU A 634 -4.09 -22.64 25.02
N GLN A 635 -3.53 -21.51 25.43
CA GLN A 635 -4.15 -20.61 26.41
C GLN A 635 -5.50 -20.09 25.89
N GLN A 636 -5.53 -19.61 24.64
CA GLN A 636 -6.73 -19.05 24.02
C GLN A 636 -7.80 -20.13 23.77
N VAL A 637 -7.40 -21.30 23.28
CA VAL A 637 -8.29 -22.46 23.08
C VAL A 637 -8.89 -22.95 24.41
N ARG A 638 -8.09 -23.02 25.49
CA ARG A 638 -8.58 -23.42 26.83
C ARG A 638 -9.47 -22.37 27.48
N ALA A 639 -9.26 -21.10 27.16
CA ALA A 639 -10.13 -20.01 27.56
C ALA A 639 -11.46 -19.99 26.78
N GLY A 640 -11.61 -20.85 25.76
CA GLY A 640 -12.82 -20.93 24.94
C GLY A 640 -12.99 -19.74 24.00
N LYS A 641 -11.89 -19.06 23.62
CA LYS A 641 -11.94 -17.88 22.75
C LYS A 641 -12.50 -18.19 21.36
N GLY A 642 -12.33 -19.39 20.81
CA GLY A 642 -12.86 -19.66 19.48
C GLY A 642 -12.53 -21.07 18.99
N ASN A 643 -12.77 -21.27 17.69
CA ASN A 643 -12.61 -22.54 16.99
C ASN A 643 -11.58 -22.47 15.84
N ILE A 644 -11.20 -21.29 15.36
CA ILE A 644 -10.29 -21.10 14.23
C ILE A 644 -8.97 -20.48 14.71
N VAL A 645 -7.86 -21.20 14.50
CA VAL A 645 -6.50 -20.70 14.73
C VAL A 645 -5.98 -20.03 13.47
N LEU A 646 -5.58 -18.77 13.57
CA LEU A 646 -4.88 -18.02 12.53
C LEU A 646 -3.37 -18.28 12.62
N MET A 647 -2.76 -18.61 11.49
CA MET A 647 -1.30 -18.68 11.29
C MET A 647 -1.00 -18.13 9.88
N HIS A 648 0.27 -17.93 9.56
CA HIS A 648 0.67 -17.36 8.27
C HIS A 648 1.63 -18.28 7.52
N ASP A 649 1.40 -18.48 6.23
CA ASP A 649 2.30 -19.22 5.34
C ASP A 649 3.04 -18.32 4.33
N GLY A 650 2.56 -17.08 4.10
CA GLY A 650 3.25 -16.03 3.35
C GLY A 650 3.63 -14.81 4.19
N GLY A 651 4.08 -13.71 3.56
CA GLY A 651 4.28 -12.41 4.23
C GLY A 651 5.59 -12.21 5.02
N GLY A 652 6.61 -13.08 4.85
CA GLY A 652 7.92 -12.89 5.49
C GLY A 652 8.64 -14.17 5.90
N ASP A 653 9.52 -14.08 6.91
CA ASP A 653 10.10 -15.28 7.53
C ASP A 653 9.04 -15.99 8.39
N ARG A 654 8.82 -17.28 8.11
CA ARG A 654 7.88 -18.16 8.83
C ARG A 654 8.58 -19.34 9.49
N SER A 655 9.89 -19.25 9.71
CA SER A 655 10.68 -20.31 10.35
C SER A 655 10.14 -20.71 11.74
N HIS A 656 9.65 -19.75 12.52
CA HIS A 656 9.05 -20.01 13.84
C HIS A 656 7.66 -20.68 13.74
N THR A 657 6.79 -20.23 12.82
CA THR A 657 5.50 -20.88 12.53
C THR A 657 5.69 -22.33 12.10
N ILE A 658 6.64 -22.59 11.20
CA ILE A 658 6.97 -23.94 10.71
C ILE A 658 7.44 -24.84 11.86
N ALA A 659 8.23 -24.30 12.79
CA ALA A 659 8.71 -25.05 13.96
C ALA A 659 7.58 -25.31 14.99
N ALA A 660 6.66 -24.36 15.16
CA ALA A 660 5.57 -24.45 16.12
C ALA A 660 4.43 -25.37 15.65
N LEU A 661 4.09 -25.36 14.36
CA LEU A 661 2.95 -26.09 13.78
C LEU A 661 2.83 -27.57 14.22
N PRO A 662 3.87 -28.42 14.13
CA PRO A 662 3.75 -29.82 14.56
C PRO A 662 3.48 -29.93 16.07
N MET A 663 3.99 -29.00 16.88
CA MET A 663 3.78 -28.95 18.33
C MET A 663 2.35 -28.49 18.65
N VAL A 664 1.83 -27.49 17.94
CA VAL A 664 0.42 -27.03 18.05
C VAL A 664 -0.53 -28.21 17.78
N ILE A 665 -0.33 -28.92 16.67
CA ILE A 665 -1.17 -30.06 16.28
C ILE A 665 -1.15 -31.16 17.36
N ASP A 666 0.04 -31.53 17.83
CA ASP A 666 0.19 -32.60 18.82
C ASP A 666 -0.42 -32.22 20.16
N GLN A 667 -0.25 -30.97 20.60
CA GLN A 667 -0.76 -30.52 21.90
C GLN A 667 -2.27 -30.27 21.89
N LEU A 668 -2.85 -29.78 20.79
CA LEU A 668 -4.30 -29.68 20.64
C LEU A 668 -4.96 -31.06 20.70
N ARG A 669 -4.40 -32.05 19.98
CA ARG A 669 -4.89 -33.44 20.03
C ARG A 669 -4.70 -34.06 21.42
N ALA A 670 -3.56 -33.82 22.07
CA ALA A 670 -3.32 -34.29 23.43
C ALA A 670 -4.28 -33.66 24.46
N ALA A 671 -4.73 -32.44 24.21
CA ALA A 671 -5.76 -31.76 24.99
C ALA A 671 -7.20 -32.19 24.61
N GLY A 672 -7.36 -33.12 23.67
CA GLY A 672 -8.64 -33.71 23.31
C GLY A 672 -9.40 -33.00 22.19
N TYR A 673 -8.75 -32.08 21.47
CA TYR A 673 -9.37 -31.37 20.34
C TYR A 673 -9.22 -32.17 19.03
N GLU A 674 -10.29 -32.21 18.24
CA GLU A 674 -10.32 -32.71 16.87
C GLU A 674 -9.96 -31.59 15.89
N LEU A 675 -9.05 -31.86 14.95
CA LEU A 675 -8.70 -30.90 13.91
C LEU A 675 -9.59 -31.08 12.69
N VAL A 676 -10.34 -30.04 12.33
CA VAL A 676 -11.34 -30.06 11.26
C VAL A 676 -11.14 -28.90 10.28
N PRO A 677 -11.60 -29.00 9.02
CA PRO A 677 -11.64 -27.84 8.13
C PRO A 677 -12.70 -26.82 8.60
N VAL A 678 -12.59 -25.58 8.11
CA VAL A 678 -13.54 -24.49 8.44
C VAL A 678 -14.98 -24.86 8.06
N SER A 679 -15.20 -25.54 6.93
CA SER A 679 -16.56 -25.93 6.52
C SER A 679 -17.29 -26.79 7.55
N GLU A 680 -16.56 -27.65 8.27
CA GLU A 680 -17.17 -28.59 9.22
C GLU A 680 -17.69 -27.88 10.48
N LEU A 681 -17.10 -26.73 10.84
CA LEU A 681 -17.58 -25.91 11.97
C LEU A 681 -19.02 -25.42 11.75
N VAL A 682 -19.39 -25.18 10.49
CA VAL A 682 -20.75 -24.77 10.07
C VAL A 682 -21.60 -25.92 9.53
N GLY A 683 -21.13 -27.16 9.64
CA GLY A 683 -21.86 -28.34 9.19
C GLY A 683 -21.94 -28.50 7.66
N GLU A 684 -21.08 -27.81 6.92
CA GLU A 684 -20.97 -27.89 5.46
C GLU A 684 -19.80 -28.80 5.05
N SER A 685 -19.88 -29.38 3.85
CA SER A 685 -18.76 -30.12 3.27
C SER A 685 -17.86 -29.21 2.42
N ARG A 686 -16.60 -29.63 2.24
CA ARG A 686 -15.63 -29.02 1.31
C ARG A 686 -16.23 -28.71 -0.08
N ALA A 687 -17.08 -29.59 -0.61
CA ALA A 687 -17.69 -29.40 -1.93
C ALA A 687 -18.82 -28.35 -1.96
N GLN A 688 -19.43 -28.06 -0.80
CA GLN A 688 -20.46 -27.02 -0.65
C GLN A 688 -19.83 -25.64 -0.52
N VAL A 689 -18.72 -25.52 0.24
CA VAL A 689 -17.97 -24.26 0.36
C VAL A 689 -17.03 -23.99 -0.81
N MET A 690 -16.70 -25.01 -1.61
CA MET A 690 -15.91 -24.89 -2.84
C MET A 690 -16.59 -25.57 -4.05
N PRO A 691 -17.71 -25.02 -4.56
CA PRO A 691 -18.45 -25.65 -5.64
C PRO A 691 -17.66 -25.68 -6.95
N GLN A 692 -17.83 -26.77 -7.70
CA GLN A 692 -17.21 -26.98 -9.01
C GLN A 692 -17.83 -26.07 -10.08
N LEU A 693 -17.02 -25.59 -11.03
CA LEU A 693 -17.49 -24.74 -12.12
C LEU A 693 -18.39 -25.47 -13.13
N SER A 694 -19.44 -24.78 -13.60
CA SER A 694 -20.25 -25.23 -14.72
C SER A 694 -19.45 -25.24 -16.03
N PHE A 695 -20.00 -25.86 -17.09
CA PHE A 695 -19.33 -25.90 -18.40
C PHE A 695 -19.03 -24.49 -18.97
N ARG A 696 -19.98 -23.54 -18.85
CA ARG A 696 -19.80 -22.17 -19.34
C ARG A 696 -18.73 -21.42 -18.55
N GLU A 697 -18.75 -21.57 -17.23
CA GLU A 697 -17.77 -20.93 -16.35
C GLU A 697 -16.36 -21.46 -16.59
N ARG A 698 -16.20 -22.77 -16.83
CA ARG A 698 -14.91 -23.36 -17.23
C ARG A 698 -14.35 -22.78 -18.53
N LEU A 699 -15.21 -22.39 -19.47
CA LEU A 699 -14.75 -21.78 -20.72
C LEU A 699 -14.22 -20.36 -20.49
N VAL A 700 -14.91 -19.57 -19.66
CA VAL A 700 -14.46 -18.22 -19.25
C VAL A 700 -13.18 -18.32 -18.43
N ALA A 701 -13.15 -19.21 -17.44
CA ALA A 701 -11.98 -19.44 -16.59
C ALA A 701 -10.73 -19.85 -17.39
N ARG A 702 -10.87 -20.60 -18.50
CA ARG A 702 -9.75 -20.88 -19.41
C ARG A 702 -9.23 -19.65 -20.15
N ALA A 703 -10.12 -18.75 -20.54
CA ALA A 703 -9.72 -17.48 -21.16
C ALA A 703 -9.00 -16.59 -20.13
N ASP A 704 -9.50 -16.54 -18.89
CA ASP A 704 -8.86 -15.81 -17.80
C ASP A 704 -7.47 -16.41 -17.48
N GLY A 705 -7.36 -17.73 -17.36
CA GLY A 705 -6.11 -18.43 -17.10
C GLY A 705 -5.04 -18.20 -18.18
N LEU A 706 -5.45 -18.02 -19.44
CA LEU A 706 -4.52 -17.64 -20.52
C LEU A 706 -3.93 -16.25 -20.29
N ILE A 707 -4.72 -15.28 -19.80
CA ILE A 707 -4.22 -13.94 -19.45
C ILE A 707 -3.26 -14.05 -18.28
N PHE A 708 -3.65 -14.70 -17.17
CA PHE A 708 -2.79 -14.85 -16.00
C PHE A 708 -1.45 -15.50 -16.35
N THR A 709 -1.47 -16.57 -17.16
CA THR A 709 -0.26 -17.23 -17.66
C THR A 709 0.55 -16.32 -18.60
N MET A 710 -0.09 -15.53 -19.45
CA MET A 710 0.59 -14.61 -20.37
C MET A 710 1.26 -13.46 -19.63
N VAL A 711 0.60 -12.90 -18.61
CA VAL A 711 1.15 -11.87 -17.73
C VAL A 711 2.39 -12.41 -17.03
N GLU A 712 2.30 -13.62 -16.46
CA GLU A 712 3.42 -14.27 -15.80
C GLU A 712 4.59 -14.56 -16.75
N PHE A 713 4.28 -15.12 -17.92
CA PHE A 713 5.28 -15.38 -18.96
C PHE A 713 5.96 -14.09 -19.43
N LEU A 714 5.20 -13.02 -19.59
CA LEU A 714 5.74 -11.73 -20.00
C LEU A 714 6.63 -11.14 -18.90
N ARG A 715 6.19 -11.17 -17.64
CA ARG A 715 6.97 -10.70 -16.48
C ARG A 715 8.29 -11.45 -16.37
N ASN A 716 8.25 -12.78 -16.33
CA ASN A 716 9.44 -13.63 -16.20
C ASN A 716 10.33 -13.56 -17.45
N GLY A 717 9.73 -13.49 -18.64
CA GLY A 717 10.44 -13.34 -19.90
C GLY A 717 11.18 -12.02 -19.97
N ILE A 718 10.53 -10.92 -19.59
CA ILE A 718 11.14 -9.59 -19.48
C ILE A 718 12.31 -9.65 -18.48
N ALA A 719 12.07 -10.10 -17.24
CA ALA A 719 13.11 -10.19 -16.21
C ALA A 719 14.32 -11.02 -16.68
N THR A 720 14.08 -12.15 -17.34
CA THR A 720 15.13 -13.01 -17.89
C THR A 720 15.90 -12.30 -19.01
N ILE A 721 15.22 -11.63 -19.94
CA ILE A 721 15.86 -10.83 -21.00
C ILE A 721 16.71 -9.72 -20.40
N PHE A 722 16.23 -9.06 -19.34
CA PHE A 722 16.99 -8.05 -18.61
C PHE A 722 18.26 -8.62 -18.00
N VAL A 723 18.16 -9.67 -17.17
CA VAL A 723 19.33 -10.28 -16.51
C VAL A 723 20.34 -10.79 -17.54
N LEU A 724 19.89 -11.48 -18.59
CA LEU A 724 20.76 -11.94 -19.67
C LEU A 724 21.38 -10.77 -20.45
N GLY A 725 20.60 -9.70 -20.71
CA GLY A 725 21.08 -8.49 -21.36
C GLY A 725 22.19 -7.81 -20.57
N ILE A 726 21.99 -7.59 -19.26
CA ILE A 726 23.01 -7.03 -18.35
C ILE A 726 24.26 -7.89 -18.38
N MET A 727 24.10 -9.21 -18.20
CA MET A 727 25.22 -10.15 -18.16
C MET A 727 26.02 -10.09 -19.48
N LEU A 728 25.33 -10.10 -20.63
CA LEU A 728 25.96 -10.08 -21.95
C LEU A 728 26.68 -8.76 -22.23
N VAL A 729 26.04 -7.62 -21.93
CA VAL A 729 26.63 -6.28 -22.15
C VAL A 729 27.81 -6.06 -21.21
N SER A 730 27.68 -6.41 -19.93
CA SER A 730 28.75 -6.28 -18.93
C SER A 730 29.95 -7.15 -19.28
N LEU A 731 29.71 -8.42 -19.63
CA LEU A 731 30.77 -9.34 -20.04
C LEU A 731 31.46 -8.84 -21.31
N ARG A 732 30.69 -8.36 -22.31
CA ARG A 732 31.26 -7.76 -23.51
C ARG A 732 32.10 -6.54 -23.19
N ALA A 733 31.62 -5.62 -22.37
CA ALA A 733 32.33 -4.41 -21.98
C ALA A 733 33.66 -4.74 -21.29
N LEU A 734 33.65 -5.73 -20.38
CA LEU A 734 34.86 -6.23 -19.72
C LEU A 734 35.85 -6.83 -20.73
N ILE A 735 35.39 -7.69 -21.64
CA ILE A 735 36.24 -8.33 -22.66
C ILE A 735 36.82 -7.28 -23.61
N VAL A 736 35.99 -6.39 -24.17
CA VAL A 736 36.42 -5.33 -25.09
C VAL A 736 37.37 -4.37 -24.37
N GLY A 737 37.07 -3.97 -23.13
CA GLY A 737 37.94 -3.11 -22.33
C GLY A 737 39.29 -3.74 -22.04
N LEU A 738 39.32 -5.03 -21.66
CA LEU A 738 40.56 -5.78 -21.43
C LEU A 738 41.38 -5.92 -22.73
N LEU A 739 40.75 -6.28 -23.84
CA LEU A 739 41.42 -6.39 -25.14
C LEU A 739 41.94 -5.03 -25.61
N ALA A 740 41.15 -3.96 -25.51
CA ALA A 740 41.58 -2.61 -25.86
C ALA A 740 42.76 -2.14 -24.98
N LEU A 741 42.78 -2.51 -23.69
CA LEU A 741 43.89 -2.22 -22.79
C LEU A 741 45.15 -3.02 -23.17
N ILE A 742 45.01 -4.32 -23.46
CA ILE A 742 46.12 -5.17 -23.91
C ILE A 742 46.74 -4.58 -25.18
N GLU A 743 45.92 -4.16 -26.15
CA GLU A 743 46.41 -3.55 -27.39
C GLU A 743 47.08 -2.21 -27.12
N LYS A 744 46.51 -1.37 -26.25
CA LYS A 744 47.11 -0.08 -25.87
C LYS A 744 48.49 -0.23 -25.22
N LEU A 745 48.71 -1.33 -24.51
CA LEU A 745 49.99 -1.64 -23.85
C LEU A 745 50.99 -2.33 -24.79
N ARG A 746 50.58 -2.76 -25.99
CA ARG A 746 51.50 -3.33 -26.97
C ARG A 746 52.38 -2.23 -27.59
N PRO A 747 53.64 -2.54 -27.93
CA PRO A 747 54.49 -1.62 -28.68
C PRO A 747 53.84 -1.28 -30.01
N SER A 748 53.87 0.00 -30.40
CA SER A 748 53.41 0.45 -31.71
C SER A 748 54.14 -0.32 -32.83
N PRO A 749 53.47 -0.60 -33.96
CA PRO A 749 54.12 -1.19 -35.13
C PRO A 749 55.38 -0.39 -35.51
N LEU A 750 56.45 -1.10 -35.85
CA LEU A 750 57.68 -0.46 -36.28
C LEU A 750 57.41 0.31 -37.59
N ASP A 751 57.76 1.59 -37.63
CA ASP A 751 57.77 2.31 -38.89
C ASP A 751 58.75 1.60 -39.84
N HIS A 752 58.33 1.41 -41.09
CA HIS A 752 59.15 0.82 -42.15
C HIS A 752 59.76 1.95 -42.99
N PRO A 753 60.91 2.54 -42.58
CA PRO A 753 61.51 3.64 -43.31
C PRO A 753 61.85 3.21 -44.74
N GLY A 754 61.22 3.87 -45.72
CA GLY A 754 61.38 3.61 -47.15
C GLY A 754 60.19 2.89 -47.83
N TYR A 755 59.20 2.41 -47.08
CA TYR A 755 57.97 1.88 -47.68
C TYR A 755 56.98 3.01 -47.99
N ALA A 756 57.00 3.50 -49.24
CA ALA A 756 56.16 4.62 -49.70
C ALA A 756 55.45 4.29 -51.04
N PRO A 757 54.50 3.32 -51.07
CA PRO A 757 53.74 3.03 -52.28
C PRO A 757 52.89 4.24 -52.74
N PRO A 758 52.58 4.38 -54.05
CA PRO A 758 51.67 5.41 -54.52
C PRO A 758 50.28 5.22 -53.92
N VAL A 759 49.64 6.34 -53.58
CA VAL A 759 48.31 6.41 -52.95
C VAL A 759 47.35 7.24 -53.80
N SER A 760 46.12 6.76 -53.98
CA SER A 760 45.01 7.52 -54.55
C SER A 760 43.95 7.73 -53.46
N VAL A 761 43.65 8.98 -53.14
CA VAL A 761 42.58 9.38 -52.22
C VAL A 761 41.28 9.53 -53.01
N LEU A 762 40.24 8.78 -52.67
CA LEU A 762 38.94 8.82 -53.35
C LEU A 762 37.91 9.53 -52.46
N ILE A 763 37.29 10.57 -53.01
CA ILE A 763 36.29 11.39 -52.32
C ILE A 763 34.99 11.40 -53.13
N PRO A 764 33.96 10.62 -52.73
CA PRO A 764 32.63 10.72 -53.35
C PRO A 764 31.88 11.91 -52.76
N ALA A 765 31.29 12.76 -53.61
CA ALA A 765 30.57 13.97 -53.20
C ALA A 765 29.18 14.06 -53.83
N TYR A 766 28.15 14.30 -53.01
CA TYR A 766 26.79 14.60 -53.46
C TYR A 766 26.13 15.61 -52.53
N ASN A 767 25.94 16.83 -52.99
CA ASN A 767 25.40 17.96 -52.23
C ASN A 767 26.22 18.31 -50.96
N GLU A 768 27.49 18.60 -51.15
CA GLU A 768 28.50 18.79 -50.11
C GLU A 768 29.15 20.19 -50.17
N GLU A 769 28.41 21.21 -50.64
CA GLU A 769 28.94 22.57 -50.85
C GLU A 769 29.53 23.20 -49.57
N ALA A 770 29.07 22.77 -48.39
CA ALA A 770 29.53 23.28 -47.10
C ALA A 770 30.95 22.82 -46.72
N GLY A 771 31.36 21.60 -47.10
CA GLY A 771 32.58 20.96 -46.60
C GLY A 771 33.61 20.57 -47.67
N ILE A 772 33.17 20.36 -48.92
CA ILE A 772 34.00 19.69 -49.95
C ILE A 772 35.36 20.34 -50.20
N VAL A 773 35.42 21.69 -50.20
CA VAL A 773 36.67 22.42 -50.45
C VAL A 773 37.68 22.19 -49.32
N ALA A 774 37.22 22.16 -48.08
CA ALA A 774 38.08 21.95 -46.91
C ALA A 774 38.57 20.49 -46.86
N THR A 775 37.71 19.52 -47.17
CA THR A 775 38.06 18.09 -47.31
C THR A 775 39.17 17.88 -48.34
N VAL A 776 39.01 18.39 -49.57
CA VAL A 776 40.05 18.24 -50.62
C VAL A 776 41.35 18.94 -50.24
N ARG A 777 41.28 20.12 -49.61
CA ARG A 777 42.49 20.80 -49.09
C ARG A 777 43.20 19.98 -48.01
N SER A 778 42.45 19.34 -47.10
CA SER A 778 43.05 18.49 -46.07
C SER A 778 43.79 17.29 -46.66
N ALA A 779 43.21 16.65 -47.69
CA ALA A 779 43.87 15.56 -48.41
C ALA A 779 45.15 16.02 -49.13
N LEU A 780 45.13 17.20 -49.74
CA LEU A 780 46.30 17.78 -50.43
C LEU A 780 47.40 18.27 -49.49
N ALA A 781 47.04 18.56 -48.23
CA ALA A 781 47.95 18.99 -47.17
C ALA A 781 48.66 17.81 -46.48
N SER A 782 48.37 16.57 -46.88
CA SER A 782 49.08 15.40 -46.35
C SER A 782 50.58 15.49 -46.62
N ASP A 783 51.37 15.07 -45.64
CA ASP A 783 52.84 15.01 -45.73
C ASP A 783 53.34 13.79 -46.54
N TYR A 784 52.43 12.93 -47.00
CA TYR A 784 52.73 11.74 -47.77
C TYR A 784 52.93 12.03 -49.26
N ALA A 785 54.08 11.65 -49.82
CA ALA A 785 54.39 11.67 -51.25
C ALA A 785 54.85 10.28 -51.70
N PRO A 786 54.30 9.65 -52.77
CA PRO A 786 53.46 10.18 -53.86
C PRO A 786 51.94 9.94 -53.71
N LEU A 787 51.15 11.02 -53.75
CA LEU A 787 49.68 11.02 -53.53
C LEU A 787 48.91 11.77 -54.63
N GLU A 788 47.81 11.18 -55.11
CA GLU A 788 46.78 11.83 -55.94
C GLU A 788 45.41 11.84 -55.25
N VAL A 789 44.55 12.79 -55.62
CA VAL A 789 43.18 12.91 -55.11
C VAL A 789 42.21 12.79 -56.28
N ILE A 790 41.26 11.86 -56.21
CA ILE A 790 40.21 11.63 -57.19
C ILE A 790 38.87 11.97 -56.51
N VAL A 791 38.22 13.03 -56.96
CA VAL A 791 36.92 13.46 -56.44
C VAL A 791 35.84 13.14 -57.47
N VAL A 792 34.79 12.44 -57.05
CA VAL A 792 33.63 12.13 -57.90
C VAL A 792 32.44 12.94 -57.45
N ASN A 793 32.05 13.94 -58.24
CA ASN A 793 30.79 14.66 -58.07
C ASN A 793 29.64 13.84 -58.66
N ASP A 794 28.90 13.16 -57.79
CA ASP A 794 27.82 12.22 -58.12
C ASP A 794 26.48 12.92 -58.33
N GLY A 795 26.45 13.87 -59.26
CA GLY A 795 25.23 14.53 -59.70
C GLY A 795 24.65 15.53 -58.70
N SER A 796 25.50 16.26 -57.96
CA SER A 796 25.09 17.31 -57.02
C SER A 796 24.20 18.36 -57.69
N VAL A 797 23.19 18.82 -56.96
CA VAL A 797 22.25 19.87 -57.37
C VAL A 797 22.54 21.23 -56.72
N ASP A 798 23.51 21.27 -55.80
CA ASP A 798 24.04 22.46 -55.16
C ASP A 798 25.35 22.93 -55.83
N ARG A 799 26.09 23.84 -55.19
CA ARG A 799 27.33 24.41 -55.77
C ARG A 799 28.56 23.50 -55.64
N THR A 800 28.42 22.24 -55.21
CA THR A 800 29.55 21.31 -55.03
C THR A 800 30.42 21.19 -56.27
N GLY A 801 29.81 21.01 -57.45
CA GLY A 801 30.53 20.88 -58.72
C GLY A 801 31.32 22.14 -59.07
N GLU A 802 30.67 23.30 -59.00
CA GLU A 802 31.29 24.61 -59.26
C GLU A 802 32.50 24.84 -58.33
N LEU A 803 32.32 24.58 -57.03
CA LEU A 803 33.37 24.76 -56.03
C LEU A 803 34.59 23.86 -56.27
N LEU A 804 34.36 22.64 -56.75
CA LEU A 804 35.45 21.71 -57.10
C LEU A 804 36.25 22.24 -58.30
N ASP A 805 35.56 22.65 -59.37
CA ASP A 805 36.19 23.16 -60.58
C ASP A 805 36.97 24.45 -60.31
N ASP A 806 36.35 25.41 -59.62
CA ASP A 806 36.92 26.73 -59.31
C ASP A 806 38.19 26.62 -58.45
N ASN A 807 38.23 25.69 -57.51
CA ASN A 807 39.35 25.57 -56.56
C ASN A 807 40.44 24.59 -57.00
N PHE A 808 40.10 23.54 -57.76
CA PHE A 808 41.01 22.42 -58.00
C PHE A 808 41.11 21.96 -59.46
N GLY A 809 40.33 22.52 -60.40
CA GLY A 809 40.36 22.10 -61.80
C GLY A 809 41.72 22.23 -62.50
N PHE A 810 42.60 23.09 -61.99
CA PHE A 810 43.98 23.27 -62.50
C PHE A 810 45.06 22.58 -61.66
N ASN A 811 44.70 21.87 -60.59
CA ASN A 811 45.67 21.22 -59.71
C ASN A 811 46.07 19.84 -60.27
N PRO A 812 47.33 19.60 -60.65
CA PRO A 812 47.75 18.33 -61.28
C PRO A 812 47.65 17.12 -60.35
N ARG A 813 47.49 17.32 -59.04
CA ARG A 813 47.28 16.24 -58.05
C ARG A 813 45.80 15.90 -57.85
N VAL A 814 44.87 16.68 -58.40
CA VAL A 814 43.43 16.47 -58.23
C VAL A 814 42.80 16.10 -59.57
N ARG A 815 41.98 15.04 -59.56
CA ARG A 815 41.17 14.61 -60.71
C ARG A 815 39.71 14.68 -60.33
N ILE A 816 38.95 15.53 -61.01
CA ILE A 816 37.53 15.72 -60.76
C ILE A 816 36.74 14.95 -61.82
N ILE A 817 35.76 14.17 -61.39
CA ILE A 817 34.88 13.38 -62.26
C ILE A 817 33.43 13.79 -61.97
N HIS A 818 32.74 14.33 -62.96
CA HIS A 818 31.30 14.62 -62.85
C HIS A 818 30.49 13.48 -63.49
N GLN A 819 29.53 12.95 -62.75
CA GLN A 819 28.61 11.91 -63.24
C GLN A 819 27.17 12.21 -62.80
N PRO A 820 26.13 11.61 -63.45
CA PRO A 820 24.78 11.62 -62.91
C PRO A 820 24.73 10.88 -61.57
N ASN A 821 23.82 11.26 -60.66
CA ASN A 821 23.68 10.62 -59.34
C ASN A 821 23.33 9.14 -59.48
N ARG A 822 24.25 8.28 -59.04
CA ARG A 822 24.10 6.82 -59.03
C ARG A 822 24.42 6.19 -57.67
N GLY A 823 24.65 7.02 -56.65
CA GLY A 823 24.95 6.62 -55.29
C GLY A 823 26.44 6.43 -55.01
N LYS A 824 26.80 6.60 -53.75
CA LYS A 824 28.18 6.58 -53.22
C LYS A 824 29.00 5.37 -53.65
N ALA A 825 28.44 4.15 -53.56
CA ALA A 825 29.16 2.93 -53.94
C ALA A 825 29.55 2.91 -55.43
N VAL A 826 28.69 3.43 -56.32
CA VAL A 826 28.97 3.53 -57.76
C VAL A 826 30.01 4.62 -58.03
N ALA A 827 29.92 5.76 -57.33
CA ALA A 827 30.93 6.82 -57.40
C ALA A 827 32.33 6.33 -56.95
N LEU A 828 32.41 5.62 -55.82
CA LEU A 828 33.65 5.00 -55.34
C LEU A 828 34.19 3.95 -56.32
N GLY A 829 33.31 3.13 -56.92
CA GLY A 829 33.69 2.18 -57.96
C GLY A 829 34.27 2.85 -59.21
N HIS A 830 33.72 4.00 -59.63
CA HIS A 830 34.26 4.79 -60.74
C HIS A 830 35.62 5.39 -60.39
N ALA A 831 35.75 5.97 -59.18
CA ALA A 831 37.02 6.50 -58.69
C ALA A 831 38.12 5.42 -58.61
N LEU A 832 37.77 4.21 -58.15
CA LEU A 832 38.67 3.06 -58.08
C LEU A 832 39.14 2.57 -59.46
N ALA A 833 38.28 2.65 -60.48
CA ALA A 833 38.66 2.27 -61.85
C ALA A 833 39.71 3.22 -62.44
N GLU A 834 39.69 4.48 -62.00
CA GLU A 834 40.61 5.55 -62.41
C GLU A 834 41.90 5.60 -61.58
N ALA A 835 41.89 5.00 -60.38
CA ALA A 835 43.03 4.91 -59.48
C ALA A 835 44.09 3.93 -60.02
N LYS A 836 45.35 4.39 -60.03
CA LYS A 836 46.51 3.58 -60.47
C LYS A 836 47.43 3.16 -59.32
N SER A 837 47.06 3.51 -58.10
CA SER A 837 47.81 3.26 -56.88
C SER A 837 47.71 1.80 -56.40
N VAL A 838 48.70 1.39 -55.60
CA VAL A 838 48.68 0.09 -54.89
C VAL A 838 47.80 0.17 -53.63
N VAL A 839 47.70 1.38 -53.05
CA VAL A 839 46.85 1.68 -51.89
C VAL A 839 45.86 2.76 -52.26
N VAL A 840 44.61 2.55 -51.88
CA VAL A 840 43.50 3.47 -52.04
C VAL A 840 43.06 3.96 -50.68
N VAL A 841 42.94 5.27 -50.49
CA VAL A 841 42.38 5.86 -49.27
C VAL A 841 41.01 6.43 -49.60
N THR A 842 39.98 6.08 -48.85
CA THR A 842 38.64 6.69 -49.00
C THR A 842 38.39 7.67 -47.87
N ILE A 843 37.88 8.85 -48.22
CA ILE A 843 37.52 9.93 -47.29
C ILE A 843 36.13 10.43 -47.70
N ASP A 844 35.25 10.64 -46.72
CA ASP A 844 33.93 11.23 -46.97
C ASP A 844 34.07 12.74 -47.27
N ALA A 845 33.15 13.29 -48.05
CA ALA A 845 33.21 14.68 -48.51
C ALA A 845 33.13 15.75 -47.40
N ASP A 846 32.79 15.33 -46.18
CA ASP A 846 32.66 16.13 -44.96
C ASP A 846 33.78 15.85 -43.92
N THR A 847 34.83 15.13 -44.31
CA THR A 847 35.87 14.66 -43.37
C THR A 847 37.23 15.29 -43.63
N HIS A 848 37.78 15.95 -42.61
CA HIS A 848 39.12 16.56 -42.65
C HIS A 848 40.15 15.64 -42.00
N ILE A 849 41.24 15.34 -42.70
CA ILE A 849 42.30 14.47 -42.17
C ILE A 849 43.50 15.28 -41.65
N GLU A 850 44.19 14.74 -40.63
CA GLU A 850 45.47 15.30 -40.18
C GLU A 850 46.57 15.08 -41.24
N PRO A 851 47.60 15.94 -41.34
CA PRO A 851 48.63 15.85 -42.38
C PRO A 851 49.33 14.48 -42.46
N ASP A 852 49.57 13.84 -41.32
CA ASP A 852 50.28 12.56 -41.19
C ASP A 852 49.35 11.33 -41.29
N ALA A 853 48.03 11.53 -41.40
CA ALA A 853 47.04 10.45 -41.34
C ALA A 853 47.23 9.41 -42.45
N VAL A 854 47.52 9.85 -43.68
CA VAL A 854 47.75 8.93 -44.82
C VAL A 854 49.00 8.08 -44.58
N GLY A 855 50.11 8.69 -44.14
CA GLY A 855 51.34 7.96 -43.85
C GLY A 855 51.16 6.89 -42.76
N ARG A 856 50.42 7.24 -41.70
CA ARG A 856 50.06 6.32 -40.61
C ARG A 856 49.20 5.15 -41.06
N LEU A 857 48.26 5.36 -41.98
CA LEU A 857 47.48 4.26 -42.55
C LEU A 857 48.34 3.38 -43.46
N VAL A 858 49.18 4.00 -44.29
CA VAL A 858 49.91 3.28 -45.35
C VAL A 858 51.00 2.36 -44.80
N ARG A 859 51.62 2.70 -43.66
CA ARG A 859 52.72 1.91 -43.07
C ARG A 859 52.36 0.44 -42.81
N HIS A 860 51.10 0.15 -42.52
CA HIS A 860 50.61 -1.22 -42.26
C HIS A 860 50.60 -2.11 -43.51
N PHE A 861 50.58 -1.53 -44.72
CA PHE A 861 50.62 -2.31 -45.95
C PHE A 861 52.01 -2.85 -46.29
N ALA A 862 53.05 -2.53 -45.51
CA ALA A 862 54.34 -3.21 -45.59
C ALA A 862 54.20 -4.72 -45.32
N GLU A 863 53.16 -5.12 -44.59
CA GLU A 863 52.72 -6.50 -44.48
C GLU A 863 51.83 -6.90 -45.66
N ASP A 864 52.27 -7.89 -46.45
CA ASP A 864 51.56 -8.33 -47.66
C ASP A 864 50.16 -8.88 -47.40
N HIS A 865 49.88 -9.45 -46.22
CA HIS A 865 48.54 -10.00 -45.88
C HIS A 865 47.53 -8.95 -45.41
N VAL A 866 47.93 -7.69 -45.21
CA VAL A 866 47.03 -6.60 -44.80
C VAL A 866 46.27 -6.09 -46.02
N GLY A 867 44.95 -6.20 -45.98
CA GLY A 867 44.04 -5.77 -47.05
C GLY A 867 43.36 -4.42 -46.78
N ALA A 868 43.19 -4.02 -45.53
CA ALA A 868 42.59 -2.75 -45.15
C ALA A 868 43.09 -2.22 -43.80
N VAL A 869 43.02 -0.91 -43.61
CA VAL A 869 43.39 -0.21 -42.37
C VAL A 869 42.33 0.84 -42.06
N ALA A 870 41.74 0.77 -40.86
CA ALA A 870 40.78 1.73 -40.36
C ALA A 870 41.47 2.88 -39.62
N GLY A 871 41.10 4.12 -39.93
CA GLY A 871 41.56 5.30 -39.19
C GLY A 871 40.67 5.63 -37.98
N ASN A 872 41.19 6.53 -37.13
CA ASN A 872 40.53 7.07 -35.97
C ASN A 872 39.66 8.29 -36.33
N VAL A 873 38.39 8.01 -36.63
CA VAL A 873 37.40 9.06 -36.93
C VAL A 873 36.89 9.69 -35.64
N LYS A 874 36.87 11.03 -35.59
CA LYS A 874 36.43 11.86 -34.46
C LYS A 874 35.39 12.88 -34.92
N VAL A 875 34.43 13.18 -34.05
CA VAL A 875 33.43 14.24 -34.30
C VAL A 875 34.08 15.61 -34.19
N GLY A 876 34.01 16.42 -35.25
CA GLY A 876 34.55 17.79 -35.33
C GLY A 876 33.58 18.85 -34.79
N ASN A 877 32.28 18.75 -35.11
CA ASN A 877 31.26 19.75 -34.76
C ASN A 877 30.64 19.51 -33.36
N ARG A 878 31.40 19.69 -32.28
CA ARG A 878 30.95 19.43 -30.88
C ARG A 878 30.18 20.59 -30.24
N ASN A 879 29.35 21.26 -31.02
CA ASN A 879 28.66 22.51 -30.66
C ASN A 879 27.33 22.28 -29.90
N ARG A 880 26.70 21.11 -30.02
CA ARG A 880 25.41 20.76 -29.39
C ARG A 880 25.52 19.53 -28.46
N TRP A 881 24.58 19.37 -27.53
CA TRP A 881 24.54 18.20 -26.64
C TRP A 881 24.50 16.87 -27.41
N ILE A 882 23.68 16.78 -28.48
CA ILE A 882 23.57 15.58 -29.32
C ILE A 882 24.90 15.25 -30.03
N THR A 883 25.66 16.25 -30.48
CA THR A 883 26.97 16.07 -31.12
C THR A 883 28.06 15.70 -30.10
N ARG A 884 27.94 16.16 -28.84
CA ARG A 884 28.84 15.79 -27.74
C ARG A 884 28.62 14.35 -27.29
N TRP A 885 27.37 13.89 -27.20
CA TRP A 885 27.06 12.48 -26.95
C TRP A 885 27.52 11.57 -28.07
N GLN A 886 27.32 11.98 -29.33
CA GLN A 886 27.92 11.27 -30.46
C GLN A 886 29.45 11.24 -30.38
N ALA A 887 30.11 12.33 -29.96
CA ALA A 887 31.55 12.32 -29.77
C ALA A 887 31.99 11.29 -28.71
N LEU A 888 31.23 11.14 -27.62
CA LEU A 888 31.47 10.10 -26.63
C LEU A 888 31.27 8.70 -27.23
N GLU A 889 30.18 8.47 -27.96
CA GLU A 889 29.89 7.20 -28.63
C GLU A 889 30.97 6.79 -29.64
N TYR A 890 31.50 7.73 -30.43
CA TYR A 890 32.61 7.45 -31.34
C TYR A 890 33.85 6.96 -30.57
N VAL A 891 34.11 7.52 -29.39
CA VAL A 891 35.22 7.09 -28.53
C VAL A 891 34.94 5.73 -27.89
N THR A 892 33.80 5.57 -27.21
CA THR A 892 33.49 4.40 -26.39
C THR A 892 33.03 3.19 -27.20
N SER A 893 32.22 3.40 -28.24
CA SER A 893 31.63 2.30 -29.01
C SER A 893 32.36 2.00 -30.31
N GLN A 894 32.94 2.99 -31.00
CA GLN A 894 33.58 2.73 -32.29
C GLN A 894 35.09 2.52 -32.16
N ASN A 895 35.80 3.46 -31.55
CA ASN A 895 37.26 3.45 -31.52
C ASN A 895 37.81 2.42 -30.53
N MET A 896 37.20 2.28 -29.35
CA MET A 896 37.57 1.24 -28.38
C MET A 896 37.31 -0.17 -28.93
N GLU A 897 36.18 -0.39 -29.62
CA GLU A 897 35.88 -1.70 -30.22
C GLU A 897 36.85 -2.05 -31.34
N LYS A 898 37.18 -1.10 -32.24
CA LYS A 898 38.17 -1.32 -33.31
C LYS A 898 39.54 -1.69 -32.74
N ARG A 899 39.99 -1.00 -31.69
CA ARG A 899 41.25 -1.33 -30.99
C ARG A 899 41.22 -2.74 -30.43
N ALA A 900 40.17 -3.11 -29.71
CA ALA A 900 40.03 -4.45 -29.15
C ALA A 900 39.99 -5.53 -30.25
N PHE A 901 39.32 -5.26 -31.37
CA PHE A 901 39.09 -6.24 -32.42
C PHE A 901 40.23 -6.34 -33.43
N ASP A 902 41.15 -5.37 -33.46
CA ASP A 902 42.39 -5.48 -34.23
C ASP A 902 43.27 -6.65 -33.73
N LEU A 903 43.39 -6.80 -32.40
CA LEU A 903 44.07 -7.94 -31.76
C LEU A 903 43.62 -9.30 -32.29
N LEU A 904 42.32 -9.41 -32.56
CA LEU A 904 41.66 -10.64 -33.01
C LEU A 904 41.48 -10.67 -34.53
N ASN A 905 41.91 -9.63 -35.24
CA ASN A 905 41.70 -9.43 -36.67
C ASN A 905 40.21 -9.61 -37.05
N CYS A 906 39.32 -8.98 -36.29
CA CYS A 906 37.86 -9.17 -36.43
C CYS A 906 37.10 -7.84 -36.47
N ILE A 907 37.76 -6.76 -36.91
CA ILE A 907 37.17 -5.44 -37.08
C ILE A 907 35.92 -5.55 -37.98
N PRO A 908 34.74 -5.08 -37.51
CA PRO A 908 33.48 -5.33 -38.21
C PRO A 908 33.24 -4.32 -39.34
N VAL A 909 33.79 -3.11 -39.22
CA VAL A 909 33.65 -2.02 -40.17
C VAL A 909 34.92 -1.17 -40.22
N VAL A 910 35.45 -1.00 -41.43
CA VAL A 910 36.47 0.01 -41.75
C VAL A 910 35.72 1.22 -42.32
N PRO A 911 35.68 2.37 -41.62
CA PRO A 911 34.73 3.45 -41.94
C PRO A 911 35.07 4.19 -43.24
N GLY A 912 34.05 4.56 -44.01
CA GLY A 912 34.22 5.36 -45.24
C GLY A 912 34.89 6.73 -45.03
N ALA A 913 34.72 7.33 -43.85
CA ALA A 913 35.24 8.67 -43.52
C ALA A 913 36.79 8.74 -43.47
N LEU A 914 37.46 7.67 -43.05
CA LEU A 914 38.92 7.57 -43.10
C LEU A 914 39.36 6.11 -43.11
N SER A 915 39.69 5.61 -44.29
CA SER A 915 40.12 4.22 -44.46
C SER A 915 41.08 4.04 -45.61
N ALA A 916 42.01 3.11 -45.45
CA ALA A 916 42.97 2.73 -46.49
C ALA A 916 42.78 1.26 -46.87
N TRP A 917 42.99 0.95 -48.14
CA TRP A 917 42.66 -0.33 -48.74
C TRP A 917 43.73 -0.73 -49.74
N ARG A 918 44.13 -2.00 -49.73
CA ARG A 918 44.98 -2.56 -50.79
C ARG A 918 44.11 -2.76 -52.04
N THR A 919 44.52 -2.19 -53.18
CA THR A 919 43.76 -2.23 -54.43
C THR A 919 43.42 -3.68 -54.84
N ASP A 920 44.37 -4.60 -54.67
CA ASP A 920 44.16 -6.02 -54.99
C ASP A 920 43.19 -6.73 -54.03
N ALA A 921 43.15 -6.31 -52.76
CA ALA A 921 42.18 -6.83 -51.79
C ALA A 921 40.75 -6.39 -52.15
N ILE A 922 40.56 -5.13 -52.57
CA ILE A 922 39.25 -4.65 -53.07
C ILE A 922 38.81 -5.46 -54.29
N ARG A 923 39.73 -5.66 -55.25
CA ARG A 923 39.44 -6.44 -56.47
C ARG A 923 39.09 -7.90 -56.15
N ALA A 924 39.81 -8.52 -55.21
CA ALA A 924 39.52 -9.88 -54.75
C ALA A 924 38.17 -10.00 -54.03
N ALA A 925 37.74 -8.94 -53.34
CA ALA A 925 36.43 -8.86 -52.67
C ALA A 925 35.26 -8.55 -53.63
N GLY A 926 35.54 -8.20 -54.90
CA GLY A 926 34.52 -7.91 -55.91
C GLY A 926 34.18 -6.42 -56.08
N GLY A 927 34.96 -5.51 -55.50
CA GLY A 927 34.78 -4.06 -55.61
C GLY A 927 33.70 -3.48 -54.67
N PHE A 928 33.45 -2.17 -54.80
CA PHE A 928 32.33 -1.51 -54.12
C PHE A 928 31.00 -1.92 -54.76
N THR A 929 30.09 -2.50 -53.98
CA THR A 929 28.78 -2.97 -54.46
C THR A 929 27.64 -2.08 -53.98
N ALA A 930 26.65 -1.84 -54.86
CA ALA A 930 25.47 -1.02 -54.57
C ALA A 930 24.25 -1.83 -54.08
N ASP A 931 24.44 -3.11 -53.73
CA ASP A 931 23.37 -3.98 -53.22
C ASP A 931 23.13 -3.82 -51.71
N THR A 932 23.98 -3.06 -51.01
CA THR A 932 23.87 -2.66 -49.60
C THR A 932 23.94 -1.14 -49.47
N VAL A 933 23.34 -0.58 -48.41
CA VAL A 933 23.36 0.88 -48.15
C VAL A 933 24.65 1.32 -47.40
N ALA A 934 25.37 0.37 -46.79
CA ALA A 934 26.64 0.59 -46.11
C ALA A 934 27.75 -0.17 -46.84
N GLU A 935 28.28 0.45 -47.89
CA GLU A 935 29.28 -0.15 -48.78
C GLU A 935 30.59 -0.50 -48.06
N ASP A 936 30.93 0.28 -47.04
CA ASP A 936 32.14 0.15 -46.23
C ASP A 936 32.10 -1.11 -45.34
N THR A 937 30.96 -1.34 -44.69
CA THR A 937 30.69 -2.52 -43.86
C THR A 937 30.68 -3.79 -44.71
N ASP A 938 30.03 -3.74 -45.87
CA ASP A 938 29.99 -4.85 -46.82
C ASP A 938 31.38 -5.22 -47.34
N LEU A 939 32.14 -4.23 -47.81
CA LEU A 939 33.50 -4.44 -48.30
C LEU A 939 34.44 -4.97 -47.20
N THR A 940 34.31 -4.47 -45.97
CA THR A 940 35.07 -4.95 -44.80
C THR A 940 34.86 -6.45 -44.60
N ILE A 941 33.61 -6.90 -44.57
CA ILE A 941 33.26 -8.32 -44.39
C ILE A 941 33.74 -9.15 -45.59
N ALA A 942 33.61 -8.63 -46.81
CA ALA A 942 34.06 -9.31 -48.03
C ALA A 942 35.59 -9.51 -48.08
N ILE A 943 36.37 -8.50 -47.69
CA ILE A 943 37.84 -8.58 -47.62
C ILE A 943 38.27 -9.60 -46.56
N ARG A 944 37.66 -9.58 -45.36
CA ARG A 944 37.92 -10.62 -44.35
C ARG A 944 37.54 -12.02 -44.83
N ARG A 945 36.41 -12.15 -45.55
CA ARG A 945 35.96 -13.42 -46.13
C ARG A 945 36.94 -13.97 -47.17
N ALA A 946 37.65 -13.09 -47.88
CA ALA A 946 38.71 -13.44 -48.81
C ALA A 946 40.07 -13.75 -48.14
N GLY A 947 40.17 -13.64 -46.81
CA GLY A 947 41.33 -14.06 -46.02
C GLY A 947 42.32 -12.95 -45.65
N TRP A 948 42.12 -11.72 -46.13
CA TRP A 948 42.99 -10.57 -45.84
C TRP A 948 42.82 -10.06 -44.41
N ALA A 949 43.90 -9.63 -43.76
CA ALA A 949 43.83 -8.99 -42.45
C ALA A 949 43.38 -7.53 -42.54
N ILE A 950 42.76 -7.06 -41.46
CA ILE A 950 42.36 -5.66 -41.29
C ILE A 950 43.00 -5.13 -40.02
N ARG A 951 43.56 -3.92 -40.10
CA ARG A 951 44.23 -3.22 -39.00
C ARG A 951 43.50 -1.95 -38.58
N TYR A 952 43.80 -1.45 -37.39
CA TYR A 952 43.33 -0.15 -36.91
C TYR A 952 44.52 0.72 -36.50
N ASP A 953 44.54 1.97 -36.94
CA ASP A 953 45.54 2.95 -36.52
C ASP A 953 44.88 4.07 -35.69
N GLU A 954 45.23 4.13 -34.40
CA GLU A 954 44.72 5.13 -33.46
C GLU A 954 45.18 6.56 -33.79
N ASP A 955 46.37 6.69 -34.39
CA ASP A 955 47.00 7.99 -34.62
C ASP A 955 46.61 8.59 -35.98
N ALA A 956 46.09 7.78 -36.91
CA ALA A 956 45.53 8.25 -38.16
C ALA A 956 44.17 8.95 -37.93
N ILE A 957 44.19 10.25 -37.65
CA ILE A 957 43.00 11.01 -37.23
C ILE A 957 42.27 11.65 -38.42
N GLY A 958 40.95 11.50 -38.42
CA GLY A 958 40.03 12.24 -39.30
C GLY A 958 38.88 12.86 -38.52
N TRP A 959 38.52 14.10 -38.85
CA TRP A 959 37.46 14.88 -38.22
C TRP A 959 36.25 14.98 -39.14
N THR A 960 35.13 14.35 -38.77
CA THR A 960 33.88 14.32 -39.55
C THR A 960 32.78 15.13 -38.87
N GLU A 961 31.78 15.55 -39.65
CA GLU A 961 30.59 16.23 -39.14
C GLU A 961 29.50 15.23 -38.70
N ALA A 962 29.07 15.33 -37.45
CA ALA A 962 27.98 14.52 -36.90
C ALA A 962 26.61 15.22 -37.04
N PRO A 963 25.51 14.47 -37.17
CA PRO A 963 24.14 15.01 -37.10
C PRO A 963 23.89 15.98 -35.94
N GLU A 964 23.40 17.19 -36.25
CA GLU A 964 23.08 18.22 -35.27
C GLU A 964 21.64 18.18 -34.74
N THR A 965 20.75 17.46 -35.43
CA THR A 965 19.33 17.37 -35.10
C THR A 965 18.88 15.92 -34.87
N PRO A 966 17.86 15.68 -34.04
CA PRO A 966 17.32 14.32 -33.82
C PRO A 966 16.87 13.64 -35.12
N GLY A 967 16.26 14.39 -36.05
CA GLY A 967 15.82 13.85 -37.33
C GLY A 967 16.98 13.40 -38.22
N GLN A 968 18.10 14.13 -38.24
CA GLN A 968 19.31 13.70 -38.94
C GLN A 968 19.93 12.46 -38.27
N LEU A 969 19.95 12.42 -36.93
CA LEU A 969 20.47 11.29 -36.16
C LEU A 969 19.67 10.01 -36.45
N VAL A 970 18.34 10.08 -36.45
CA VAL A 970 17.48 8.91 -36.76
C VAL A 970 17.75 8.38 -38.18
N ARG A 971 17.89 9.26 -39.18
CA ARG A 971 18.24 8.84 -40.55
C ARG A 971 19.61 8.15 -40.61
N GLN A 972 20.59 8.68 -39.88
CA GLN A 972 21.92 8.08 -39.78
C GLN A 972 21.86 6.69 -39.13
N ARG A 973 21.17 6.56 -37.98
CA ARG A 973 21.00 5.28 -37.27
C ARG A 973 20.30 4.25 -38.13
N PHE A 974 19.21 4.63 -38.78
CA PHE A 974 18.51 3.76 -39.72
C PHE A 974 19.45 3.27 -40.81
N ARG A 975 20.22 4.17 -41.42
CA ARG A 975 21.19 3.83 -42.47
C ARG A 975 22.24 2.83 -41.98
N TRP A 976 22.81 3.06 -40.80
CA TRP A 976 23.86 2.21 -40.22
C TRP A 976 23.33 0.84 -39.82
N THR A 977 22.23 0.78 -39.08
CA THR A 977 21.63 -0.50 -38.63
C THR A 977 21.09 -1.29 -39.81
N PHE A 978 20.39 -0.64 -40.74
CA PHE A 978 19.86 -1.32 -41.92
C PHE A 978 20.97 -1.79 -42.87
N GLY A 979 22.00 -0.97 -43.10
CA GLY A 979 23.18 -1.35 -43.88
C GLY A 979 23.91 -2.54 -43.25
N THR A 980 24.13 -2.52 -41.93
CA THR A 980 24.72 -3.63 -41.18
C THR A 980 23.89 -4.91 -41.32
N LEU A 981 22.56 -4.82 -41.23
CA LEU A 981 21.66 -5.96 -41.43
C LEU A 981 21.76 -6.53 -42.85
N GLN A 982 21.83 -5.67 -43.87
CA GLN A 982 22.00 -6.11 -45.26
C GLN A 982 23.33 -6.82 -45.47
N SER A 983 24.43 -6.25 -44.98
CA SER A 983 25.78 -6.83 -45.08
C SER A 983 25.87 -8.15 -44.29
N PHE A 984 25.34 -8.19 -43.06
CA PHE A 984 25.23 -9.42 -42.28
C PHE A 984 24.44 -10.50 -43.06
N TRP A 985 23.27 -10.15 -43.62
CA TRP A 985 22.44 -11.09 -44.36
C TRP A 985 23.12 -11.61 -45.63
N LYS A 986 23.83 -10.76 -46.37
CA LYS A 986 24.61 -11.12 -47.55
C LYS A 986 25.71 -12.15 -47.23
N HIS A 987 26.31 -12.04 -46.04
CA HIS A 987 27.41 -12.91 -45.60
C HIS A 987 27.02 -13.98 -44.55
N ARG A 988 25.71 -14.17 -44.30
CA ARG A 988 25.18 -15.06 -43.24
C ARG A 988 25.66 -16.52 -43.31
N ASP A 989 26.06 -16.98 -44.49
CA ASP A 989 26.57 -18.33 -44.71
C ASP A 989 27.95 -18.58 -44.08
N THR A 990 28.60 -17.53 -43.57
CA THR A 990 29.88 -17.62 -42.85
C THR A 990 29.72 -17.63 -41.33
N LEU A 991 28.52 -17.35 -40.80
CA LEU A 991 28.22 -17.34 -39.36
C LEU A 991 28.50 -18.69 -38.71
N GLY A 992 29.28 -18.69 -37.62
CA GLY A 992 29.62 -19.89 -36.84
C GLY A 992 30.60 -20.85 -37.52
N ARG A 993 31.15 -20.50 -38.70
CA ARG A 993 32.05 -21.37 -39.47
C ARG A 993 33.51 -21.01 -39.23
N TRP A 994 34.20 -21.85 -38.46
CA TRP A 994 35.62 -21.72 -38.12
C TRP A 994 36.58 -21.61 -39.31
N ARG A 995 36.20 -22.14 -40.49
CA ARG A 995 37.03 -22.04 -41.72
C ARG A 995 37.29 -20.59 -42.17
N TYR A 996 36.48 -19.64 -41.72
CA TYR A 996 36.64 -18.21 -41.99
C TYR A 996 37.33 -17.47 -40.83
N GLY A 997 37.98 -18.19 -39.91
CA GLY A 997 38.69 -17.63 -38.77
C GLY A 997 37.79 -16.82 -37.84
N THR A 998 38.31 -15.70 -37.35
CA THR A 998 37.62 -14.80 -36.41
C THR A 998 36.45 -14.04 -37.03
N LEU A 999 36.34 -13.98 -38.36
CA LEU A 999 35.15 -13.42 -39.03
C LEU A 999 33.89 -14.24 -38.69
N GLY A 1000 33.97 -15.56 -38.87
CA GLY A 1000 32.84 -16.46 -38.67
C GLY A 1000 32.58 -16.80 -37.19
N SER A 1001 33.63 -16.85 -36.38
CA SER A 1001 33.56 -17.26 -34.96
C SER A 1001 33.38 -16.10 -33.97
N ILE A 1002 33.75 -14.86 -34.32
CA ILE A 1002 33.71 -13.71 -33.41
C ILE A 1002 32.97 -12.52 -34.03
N ALA A 1003 33.41 -12.01 -35.19
CA ALA A 1003 32.87 -10.77 -35.77
C ALA A 1003 31.38 -10.85 -36.09
N LEU A 1004 30.95 -11.87 -36.85
CA LEU A 1004 29.55 -12.02 -37.23
C LEU A 1004 28.62 -12.37 -36.06
N PRO A 1005 29.00 -13.25 -35.12
CA PRO A 1005 28.26 -13.41 -33.87
C PRO A 1005 28.13 -12.10 -33.08
N ASN A 1006 29.19 -11.29 -32.97
CA ASN A 1006 29.13 -9.98 -32.31
C ASN A 1006 28.17 -9.02 -33.01
N ILE A 1007 28.24 -8.91 -34.35
CA ILE A 1007 27.31 -8.10 -35.15
C ILE A 1007 25.87 -8.57 -34.92
N PHE A 1008 25.62 -9.88 -35.01
CA PHE A 1008 24.29 -10.44 -34.81
C PHE A 1008 23.73 -10.13 -33.42
N LEU A 1009 24.50 -10.39 -32.37
CA LEU A 1009 24.04 -10.28 -31.00
C LEU A 1009 23.91 -8.81 -30.55
N PHE A 1010 24.96 -8.01 -30.75
CA PHE A 1010 25.05 -6.67 -30.15
C PHE A 1010 24.62 -5.54 -31.07
N GLN A 1011 24.69 -5.70 -32.39
CA GLN A 1011 24.32 -4.64 -33.35
C GLN A 1011 22.95 -4.86 -34.00
N LEU A 1012 22.43 -6.08 -33.97
CA LEU A 1012 21.12 -6.42 -34.57
C LEU A 1012 20.10 -6.89 -33.53
N LEU A 1013 20.42 -7.91 -32.72
CA LEU A 1013 19.47 -8.52 -31.79
C LEU A 1013 19.19 -7.61 -30.58
N LEU A 1014 20.22 -7.12 -29.89
CA LEU A 1014 20.05 -6.27 -28.71
C LEU A 1014 19.28 -4.96 -29.00
N PRO A 1015 19.59 -4.19 -30.07
CA PRO A 1015 18.82 -2.98 -30.40
C PRO A 1015 17.35 -3.25 -30.75
N LEU A 1016 16.96 -4.48 -31.10
CA LEU A 1016 15.56 -4.84 -31.34
C LEU A 1016 14.73 -4.80 -30.04
N PHE A 1017 15.34 -5.10 -28.90
CA PHE A 1017 14.67 -5.12 -27.59
C PHE A 1017 14.76 -3.77 -26.86
N SER A 1018 15.72 -2.90 -27.20
CA SER A 1018 15.92 -1.60 -26.54
C SER A 1018 14.64 -0.75 -26.45
N PRO A 1019 13.83 -0.57 -27.52
CA PRO A 1019 12.63 0.26 -27.42
C PRO A 1019 11.58 -0.29 -26.45
N ILE A 1020 11.50 -1.62 -26.30
CA ILE A 1020 10.57 -2.25 -25.35
C ILE A 1020 11.04 -1.94 -23.92
N ILE A 1021 12.34 -2.06 -23.67
CA ILE A 1021 12.96 -1.75 -22.38
C ILE A 1021 12.78 -0.27 -22.02
N ASP A 1022 13.00 0.64 -22.97
CA ASP A 1022 12.81 2.09 -22.77
C ASP A 1022 11.35 2.44 -22.44
N LEU A 1023 10.38 1.78 -23.11
CA LEU A 1023 8.96 1.97 -22.83
C LEU A 1023 8.56 1.43 -21.47
N LEU A 1024 9.08 0.27 -21.06
CA LEU A 1024 8.84 -0.30 -19.74
C LEU A 1024 9.39 0.61 -18.63
N PHE A 1025 10.57 1.18 -18.84
CA PHE A 1025 11.18 2.13 -17.90
C PHE A 1025 10.38 3.42 -17.74
N VAL A 1026 9.98 4.04 -18.86
CA VAL A 1026 9.14 5.24 -18.81
C VAL A 1026 7.79 4.91 -18.20
N GLY A 1027 7.21 3.75 -18.54
CA GLY A 1027 5.97 3.25 -17.94
C GLY A 1027 6.07 3.07 -16.44
N SER A 1028 7.13 2.43 -15.93
CA SER A 1028 7.34 2.22 -14.50
C SER A 1028 7.54 3.54 -13.76
N LEU A 1029 8.29 4.49 -14.32
CA LEU A 1029 8.45 5.84 -13.74
C LEU A 1029 7.12 6.61 -13.67
N VAL A 1030 6.29 6.53 -14.72
CA VAL A 1030 4.98 7.18 -14.74
C VAL A 1030 4.04 6.55 -13.71
N LEU A 1031 3.96 5.22 -13.67
CA LEU A 1031 3.10 4.51 -12.73
C LEU A 1031 3.53 4.72 -11.28
N TRP A 1032 4.83 4.72 -11.00
CA TRP A 1032 5.37 5.09 -9.69
C TRP A 1032 5.06 6.55 -9.33
N GLY A 1033 5.21 7.49 -10.28
CA GLY A 1033 4.86 8.89 -10.04
C GLY A 1033 3.38 9.08 -9.73
N LEU A 1034 2.51 8.30 -10.37
CA LEU A 1034 1.07 8.28 -10.09
C LEU A 1034 0.76 7.68 -8.71
N SER A 1035 1.48 6.65 -8.27
CA SER A 1035 1.25 6.02 -6.95
C SER A 1035 1.60 6.93 -5.77
N GLN A 1036 2.41 7.99 -5.98
CA GLN A 1036 2.70 8.98 -4.94
C GLN A 1036 1.54 9.94 -4.63
N PHE A 1037 0.49 9.99 -5.47
CA PHE A 1037 -0.70 10.83 -5.21
C PHE A 1037 -1.71 10.10 -4.30
N HIS A 1038 -2.15 10.77 -3.23
CA HIS A 1038 -3.01 10.19 -2.18
C HIS A 1038 -4.25 9.43 -2.67
N GLY A 1039 -4.89 9.86 -3.77
CA GLY A 1039 -6.08 9.19 -4.33
C GLY A 1039 -5.79 7.97 -5.23
N LEU A 1040 -4.53 7.66 -5.51
CA LEU A 1040 -4.09 6.55 -6.37
C LEU A 1040 -3.10 5.61 -5.66
N LYS A 1041 -2.80 5.84 -4.37
CA LYS A 1041 -1.93 5.00 -3.54
C LYS A 1041 -2.38 3.53 -3.49
N SER A 1042 -3.66 3.25 -3.71
CA SER A 1042 -4.22 1.90 -3.69
C SER A 1042 -3.93 1.07 -4.96
N ILE A 1043 -3.37 1.67 -6.02
CA ILE A 1043 -3.08 0.96 -7.26
C ILE A 1043 -1.60 0.54 -7.25
N GLY A 1044 -1.30 -0.50 -6.46
CA GLY A 1044 0.04 -1.03 -6.20
C GLY A 1044 0.69 -1.80 -7.35
N PHE A 1045 0.66 -1.31 -8.59
CA PHE A 1045 1.28 -2.04 -9.72
C PHE A 1045 2.82 -2.02 -9.72
N TRP A 1046 3.47 -1.08 -9.01
CA TRP A 1046 4.94 -0.94 -9.00
C TRP A 1046 5.45 -0.44 -7.64
N THR A 1047 6.37 -1.18 -7.03
CA THR A 1047 6.99 -0.81 -5.76
C THR A 1047 8.16 0.17 -5.98
N THR A 1048 8.59 0.86 -4.93
CA THR A 1048 9.84 1.63 -4.93
C THR A 1048 11.05 0.77 -5.30
N ALA A 1049 11.06 -0.50 -4.87
CA ALA A 1049 12.11 -1.46 -5.20
C ALA A 1049 12.19 -1.73 -6.72
N ASP A 1050 11.05 -1.82 -7.41
CA ASP A 1050 11.04 -2.04 -8.87
C ASP A 1050 11.61 -0.84 -9.64
N VAL A 1051 11.38 0.37 -9.15
CA VAL A 1051 11.98 1.59 -9.71
C VAL A 1051 13.46 1.66 -9.42
N GLU A 1052 13.91 1.29 -8.22
CA GLU A 1052 15.33 1.21 -7.89
C GLU A 1052 16.07 0.20 -8.77
N LEU A 1053 15.51 -1.01 -8.94
CA LEU A 1053 16.03 -2.03 -9.86
C LEU A 1053 16.11 -1.51 -11.30
N SER A 1054 15.09 -0.78 -11.75
CA SER A 1054 15.06 -0.16 -13.07
C SER A 1054 16.15 0.93 -13.21
N LEU A 1055 16.34 1.78 -12.19
CA LEU A 1055 17.36 2.81 -12.19
C LEU A 1055 18.78 2.22 -12.17
N ILE A 1056 19.01 1.15 -11.40
CA ILE A 1056 20.29 0.43 -11.37
C ILE A 1056 20.61 -0.12 -12.77
N PHE A 1057 19.62 -0.67 -13.49
CA PHE A 1057 19.81 -1.15 -14.85
C PHE A 1057 20.22 -0.06 -15.84
N PHE A 1058 19.59 1.12 -15.78
CA PHE A 1058 19.93 2.21 -16.71
C PHE A 1058 21.19 2.98 -16.32
N ALA A 1059 21.59 2.93 -15.05
CA ALA A 1059 22.82 3.54 -14.56
C ALA A 1059 24.07 2.67 -14.81
N GLY A 1060 23.91 1.34 -14.92
CA GLY A 1060 24.98 0.38 -15.22
C GLY A 1060 25.16 0.15 -16.73
#